data_AF-A0A1G5IER3-F1
#
_entry.id   AF-A0A1G5IER3-F1
#
_cell.length_a   1.000
_cell.length_b   1.000
_cell.length_c   1.000
_cell.angle_alpha   90.00
_cell.angle_beta   90.00
_cell.angle_gamma   90.00
#
_symmetry.space_group_name_H-M   'P 1'
#
loop_
_entity.id
_entity.type
_entity.pdbx_description
1 polymer ?
#
loop_
_entity_poly.entity_id
_entity_poly.type
_entity_poly.pdbx_seq_one_letter_code
_entity_poly.pdbx_strand_id
1 'polypeptide(L)'
;MDAGLNLFTGNRLEVLAMALSKVLEAPTGSPLEEDVVVLQSQGMARWLSLALSRNNGICANVRWRFPNAFLQDMFALAVPDLADTRRFDAKTAAWKIMGALPGWVTQSVFAPVAHFLGGDGDALKRYQISELLADTLDQYLTYRPDMIEEWERGEGDDFQAVLYRTLLEDLGFRHRVHLMKDFKEWVRTSGNSNGKIPERVCVFGISSLPEFHMELFTALSEVCQVNLFLLNPCPQYWGDILSDSEKRRLKEKQGLEQEEDDTLLMEGGNPLLASMGGQGREFFDMMAERGLEEFPLFVEPDGETLLGAVQADIFNLQDRSRGGGEPYALDPSDTSLTIHSCHSPLREVEVLRDAMLAMMDEDPDLKPSDILVMAPDINTYAPVIEAVFSRRVEGGIRIPFSIADQANRSGDRAVEALLLLLDLSGFRFEAGGVLELLENDRIRQAFAMEEGDLERVSGWIRETAVRWGVDGSQREAEGFSPFDGNSWKAGFDRLFTGYAVGDEELALYDGILPAGPVEGEHGALLGKLAWFLDSLTAYVKGLEQSRSAEEWVAFFDRVLETFLTDDEGAGEGLQGIRDCLYRMGDAAGEAENEDSVEFSVVRFILKTALAAPDPVSGFITSGVTFCAMLPMRSIPFRVIAILGMGHGTFPRQQKAPGFDLIAASPRRGDRSRRKDDRYLFLEILLSVRETLWVSYTGQSIRDNSTLQPSVLLSELLDYVDGVTRGAASEQILVTHPLHPFSSTYFQPGHPRLFTYDAASRRVAARMAEVPVSPPPFARLSDPDDELELPEALTLESLEAFFAHPCRYFLREGLGLELGGVEEAPESCEPFTLSGLDRYRAGTLLFEEALSGEAPEKSLGVVSGMGLLPRGEVGAHLLRELTREAGAVADAIAALVAGGDPLLERQWVEIAGVAVAGEVGPFFGENLVAGRFGKVRSQDLISAWLRLLVAAKAGMPVARAVVVGLDRKTGRAEVVSMVVPPNPGACLEDLIRLFAAGNGALLPLFPLASEAYARELAKSRDEGKAMAKASSAFYGNEFSMMADLNDPWIRMAVRGRDPLTEPAFARCAERLFRPMLEATE
;
A
#
# COMPACT_ATOMS: atom_id res chain seq x y z
N MET A 1 23.34 49.61 -17.46
CA MET A 1 24.44 49.01 -16.68
C MET A 1 25.21 48.13 -17.64
N ASP A 2 26.54 48.14 -17.56
CA ASP A 2 27.42 47.43 -18.51
C ASP A 2 27.50 45.93 -18.18
N ALA A 3 28.05 45.12 -19.11
CA ALA A 3 28.27 43.69 -18.91
C ALA A 3 29.16 43.41 -17.68
N GLY A 4 28.86 42.34 -16.95
CA GLY A 4 29.56 42.01 -15.71
C GLY A 4 28.87 40.92 -14.90
N LEU A 5 29.61 40.32 -13.96
CA LEU A 5 29.14 39.27 -13.07
C LEU A 5 28.99 39.83 -11.65
N ASN A 6 27.75 40.03 -11.22
CA ASN A 6 27.40 40.64 -9.94
C ASN A 6 26.92 39.56 -8.96
N LEU A 7 27.31 39.69 -7.70
CA LEU A 7 26.94 38.77 -6.64
C LEU A 7 26.16 39.51 -5.54
N PHE A 8 24.88 39.18 -5.39
CA PHE A 8 24.02 39.63 -4.30
C PHE A 8 23.94 38.54 -3.24
N THR A 9 24.49 38.80 -2.05
CA THR A 9 24.47 37.86 -0.92
C THR A 9 23.55 38.39 0.17
N GLY A 10 22.81 37.51 0.83
CA GLY A 10 21.99 37.89 1.98
C GLY A 10 21.43 36.68 2.70
N ASN A 11 21.06 36.84 3.96
CA ASN A 11 20.54 35.76 4.81
C ASN A 11 19.02 35.60 4.76
N ARG A 12 18.32 36.40 3.95
CA ARG A 12 16.86 36.33 3.76
C ARG A 12 16.50 36.40 2.28
N LEU A 13 15.83 35.36 1.78
CA LEU A 13 15.41 35.29 0.37
C LEU A 13 14.41 36.37 -0.02
N GLU A 14 13.61 36.87 0.92
CA GLU A 14 12.69 37.99 0.72
C GLU A 14 13.42 39.28 0.35
N VAL A 15 14.57 39.52 0.98
CA VAL A 15 15.42 40.69 0.70
C VAL A 15 16.09 40.55 -0.65
N LEU A 16 16.56 39.33 -0.99
CA LEU A 16 17.09 39.02 -2.31
C LEU A 16 16.02 39.17 -3.40
N ALA A 17 14.78 38.74 -3.16
CA ALA A 17 13.67 38.89 -4.09
C ALA A 17 13.31 40.37 -4.31
N MET A 18 13.40 41.21 -3.27
CA MET A 18 13.25 42.66 -3.40
C MET A 18 14.42 43.30 -4.15
N ALA A 19 15.65 42.80 -3.99
CA ALA A 19 16.78 43.26 -4.80
C ALA A 19 16.61 42.86 -6.27
N LEU A 20 16.17 41.63 -6.54
CA LEU A 20 15.81 41.18 -7.89
C LEU A 20 14.72 42.07 -8.49
N SER A 21 13.66 42.38 -7.73
CA SER A 21 12.57 43.20 -8.24
C SER A 21 13.05 44.59 -8.67
N LYS A 22 13.97 45.20 -7.91
CA LYS A 22 14.63 46.47 -8.27
C LYS A 22 15.54 46.37 -9.49
N VAL A 23 16.22 45.24 -9.67
CA VAL A 23 17.01 44.98 -10.89
C VAL A 23 16.06 44.92 -12.09
N LEU A 24 14.96 44.18 -11.98
CA LEU A 24 13.95 44.01 -13.04
C LEU A 24 13.18 45.30 -13.36
N GLU A 25 13.07 46.27 -12.45
CA GLU A 25 12.46 47.58 -12.72
C GLU A 25 13.20 48.40 -13.79
N ALA A 26 14.52 48.22 -13.92
CA ALA A 26 15.27 48.88 -14.98
C ALA A 26 14.85 48.27 -16.32
N PRO A 27 14.35 49.04 -17.31
CA PRO A 27 13.91 48.48 -18.58
C PRO A 27 15.10 47.91 -19.36
N THR A 28 14.95 46.69 -19.87
CA THR A 28 15.76 46.13 -20.96
C THR A 28 15.15 46.54 -22.31
N GLY A 29 15.99 46.67 -23.33
CA GLY A 29 15.67 47.08 -24.70
C GLY A 29 14.19 47.17 -25.07
N SER A 30 13.60 46.08 -25.56
CA SER A 30 12.19 46.03 -26.00
C SER A 30 11.25 45.67 -24.85
N PRO A 31 10.08 46.33 -24.71
CA PRO A 31 9.09 46.01 -23.67
C PRO A 31 8.42 44.63 -23.83
N LEU A 32 8.70 43.90 -24.92
CA LEU A 32 8.23 42.54 -25.15
C LEU A 32 9.31 41.48 -24.89
N GLU A 33 10.54 41.89 -24.60
CA GLU A 33 11.63 40.96 -24.30
C GLU A 33 11.42 40.33 -22.92
N GLU A 34 11.61 39.02 -22.83
CA GLU A 34 11.42 38.29 -21.58
C GLU A 34 12.64 38.44 -20.68
N ASP A 35 12.43 38.71 -19.39
CA ASP A 35 13.49 38.60 -18.39
C ASP A 35 13.78 37.13 -18.10
N VAL A 36 15.05 36.73 -18.13
CA VAL A 36 15.47 35.35 -17.89
C VAL A 36 15.90 35.17 -16.44
N VAL A 37 15.22 34.26 -15.73
CA VAL A 37 15.58 33.89 -14.35
C VAL A 37 15.85 32.39 -14.26
N VAL A 38 17.07 32.06 -13.84
CA VAL A 38 17.54 30.69 -13.60
C VAL A 38 17.37 30.34 -12.13
N LEU A 39 16.71 29.22 -11.83
CA LEU A 39 16.37 28.78 -10.48
C LEU A 39 16.41 27.24 -10.35
N GLN A 40 16.31 26.69 -9.14
CA GLN A 40 16.49 25.24 -8.92
C GLN A 40 15.19 24.41 -8.93
N SER A 41 14.02 25.02 -8.70
CA SER A 41 12.77 24.29 -8.51
C SER A 41 11.53 25.07 -8.96
N GLN A 42 10.47 24.35 -9.32
CA GLN A 42 9.18 24.99 -9.63
C GLN A 42 8.58 25.69 -8.41
N GLY A 43 8.78 25.14 -7.20
CA GLY A 43 8.37 25.79 -5.95
C GLY A 43 8.97 27.19 -5.80
N MET A 44 10.26 27.35 -6.11
CA MET A 44 10.93 28.65 -6.12
C MET A 44 10.37 29.57 -7.20
N ALA A 45 10.11 29.07 -8.42
CA ALA A 45 9.51 29.86 -9.49
C ALA A 45 8.15 30.42 -9.08
N ARG A 46 7.30 29.57 -8.48
CA ARG A 46 5.99 29.96 -7.98
C ARG A 46 6.09 30.98 -6.86
N TRP A 47 6.92 30.72 -5.85
CA TRP A 47 7.12 31.66 -4.75
C TRP A 47 7.64 33.02 -5.24
N LEU A 48 8.65 33.01 -6.11
CA LEU A 48 9.27 34.22 -6.63
C LEU A 48 8.29 35.01 -7.51
N SER A 49 7.46 34.34 -8.32
CA SER A 49 6.40 35.02 -9.07
C SER A 49 5.43 35.78 -8.16
N LEU A 50 5.07 35.18 -7.00
CA LEU A 50 4.23 35.83 -6.01
C LEU A 50 4.97 36.97 -5.30
N ALA A 51 6.23 36.78 -4.92
CA ALA A 51 7.05 37.81 -4.29
C ALA A 51 7.23 39.03 -5.20
N LEU A 52 7.60 38.81 -6.47
CA LEU A 52 7.72 39.86 -7.48
C LEU A 52 6.37 40.55 -7.71
N SER A 53 5.26 39.82 -7.77
CA SER A 53 3.92 40.42 -7.92
C SER A 53 3.54 41.30 -6.74
N ARG A 54 3.93 40.96 -5.51
CA ARG A 54 3.69 41.79 -4.31
C ARG A 54 4.53 43.06 -4.33
N ASN A 55 5.78 42.97 -4.77
CA ASN A 55 6.71 44.11 -4.81
C ASN A 55 6.38 45.09 -5.95
N ASN A 56 6.10 44.57 -7.15
CA ASN A 56 5.95 45.36 -8.38
C ASN A 56 4.47 45.55 -8.81
N GLY A 57 3.53 44.91 -8.12
CA GLY A 57 2.10 44.87 -8.47
C GLY A 57 1.72 43.84 -9.53
N ILE A 58 2.68 43.33 -10.30
CA ILE A 58 2.50 42.29 -11.33
C ILE A 58 3.82 41.53 -11.55
N CYS A 59 3.73 40.26 -11.90
CA CYS A 59 4.83 39.47 -12.45
C CYS A 59 4.37 38.88 -13.79
N ALA A 60 4.93 39.35 -14.90
CA ALA A 60 4.58 38.91 -16.25
C ALA A 60 5.85 38.94 -17.13
N ASN A 61 5.83 38.20 -18.24
CA ASN A 61 6.94 38.14 -19.21
C ASN A 61 8.30 37.71 -18.61
N VAL A 62 8.27 36.82 -17.61
CA VAL A 62 9.49 36.23 -17.02
C VAL A 62 9.64 34.80 -17.49
N ARG A 63 10.79 34.48 -18.05
CA ARG A 63 11.15 33.14 -18.50
C ARG A 63 11.92 32.42 -17.41
N TRP A 64 11.23 31.51 -16.72
CA TRP A 64 11.82 30.63 -15.70
C TRP A 64 12.57 29.47 -16.36
N ARG A 65 13.85 29.27 -16.01
CA ARG A 65 14.65 28.15 -16.50
C ARG A 65 15.40 27.44 -15.38
N PHE A 66 15.59 26.13 -15.53
CA PHE A 66 16.53 25.37 -14.70
C PHE A 66 17.95 25.45 -15.28
N PRO A 67 19.01 25.24 -14.48
CA PRO A 67 20.40 25.45 -14.93
C PRO A 67 20.75 24.68 -16.19
N ASN A 68 20.37 23.40 -16.27
CA ASN A 68 20.62 22.57 -17.45
C ASN A 68 19.81 23.03 -18.68
N ALA A 69 18.56 23.44 -18.50
CA ALA A 69 17.73 23.94 -19.61
C ALA A 69 18.26 25.29 -20.14
N PHE A 70 18.67 26.18 -19.23
CA PHE A 70 19.31 27.44 -19.59
C PHE A 70 20.63 27.22 -20.33
N LEU A 71 21.44 26.27 -19.88
CA LEU A 71 22.70 25.89 -20.54
C LEU A 71 22.46 25.41 -21.97
N GLN A 72 21.42 24.60 -22.21
CA GLN A 72 21.02 24.18 -23.55
C GLN A 72 20.52 25.36 -24.40
N ASP A 73 19.73 26.26 -23.83
CA ASP A 73 19.27 27.48 -24.52
C ASP A 73 20.48 28.30 -25.01
N MET A 74 21.51 28.48 -24.19
CA MET A 74 22.72 29.23 -24.56
C MET A 74 23.56 28.52 -25.62
N PHE A 75 23.71 27.20 -25.54
CA PHE A 75 24.41 26.43 -26.57
C PHE A 75 23.70 26.50 -27.93
N ALA A 76 22.36 26.49 -27.95
CA ALA A 76 21.58 26.63 -29.18
C ALA A 76 21.77 27.99 -29.87
N LEU A 77 22.15 29.04 -29.13
CA LEU A 77 22.48 30.34 -29.72
C LEU A 77 23.84 30.35 -30.42
N ALA A 78 24.84 29.68 -29.83
CA ALA A 78 26.20 29.62 -30.34
C ALA A 78 26.34 28.67 -31.54
N VAL A 79 25.51 27.62 -31.60
CA VAL A 79 25.52 26.61 -32.66
C VAL A 79 24.16 26.63 -33.39
N PRO A 80 24.02 27.36 -34.50
CA PRO A 80 22.73 27.54 -35.19
C PRO A 80 22.07 26.24 -35.65
N ASP A 81 22.86 25.24 -36.02
CA ASP A 81 22.39 23.92 -36.47
C ASP A 81 22.37 22.89 -35.33
N LEU A 82 22.34 23.34 -34.06
CA LEU A 82 22.36 22.43 -32.90
C LEU A 82 21.17 21.48 -32.89
N ALA A 83 20.02 21.90 -33.42
CA ALA A 83 18.83 21.06 -33.55
C ALA A 83 19.06 19.87 -34.49
N ASP A 84 19.88 20.04 -35.53
CA ASP A 84 20.23 19.01 -36.49
C ASP A 84 21.49 18.21 -36.07
N THR A 85 22.09 18.58 -34.93
CA THR A 85 23.31 17.95 -34.42
C THR A 85 22.97 16.87 -33.38
N ARG A 86 23.53 15.67 -33.54
CA ARG A 86 23.41 14.60 -32.52
C ARG A 86 24.06 15.05 -31.22
N ARG A 87 23.31 15.02 -30.12
CA ARG A 87 23.78 15.41 -28.78
C ARG A 87 23.87 14.18 -27.88
N PHE A 88 24.78 14.24 -26.91
CA PHE A 88 24.79 13.26 -25.84
C PHE A 88 23.54 13.42 -24.97
N ASP A 89 22.71 12.39 -24.94
CA ASP A 89 21.61 12.20 -23.99
C ASP A 89 21.83 10.87 -23.25
N ALA A 90 21.70 10.88 -21.92
CA ALA A 90 21.99 9.71 -21.10
C ALA A 90 21.05 8.52 -21.40
N LYS A 91 19.78 8.77 -21.71
CA LYS A 91 18.82 7.70 -22.03
C LYS A 91 19.14 7.08 -23.38
N THR A 92 19.38 7.91 -24.40
CA THR A 92 19.81 7.44 -25.72
C THR A 92 21.16 6.70 -25.64
N ALA A 93 22.11 7.21 -24.84
CA ALA A 93 23.39 6.54 -24.60
C ALA A 93 23.23 5.19 -23.89
N ALA A 94 22.29 5.04 -22.96
CA ALA A 94 22.00 3.77 -22.30
C ALA A 94 21.57 2.70 -23.31
N TRP A 95 20.68 3.05 -24.25
CA TRP A 95 20.28 2.16 -25.35
C TRP A 95 21.45 1.80 -26.27
N LYS A 96 22.32 2.76 -26.60
CA LYS A 96 23.50 2.47 -27.43
C LYS A 96 24.48 1.54 -26.72
N ILE A 97 24.80 1.84 -25.45
CA ILE A 97 25.69 1.02 -24.62
C ILE A 97 25.12 -0.39 -24.53
N MET A 98 23.81 -0.54 -24.30
CA MET A 98 23.17 -1.85 -24.22
C MET A 98 23.39 -2.71 -25.47
N GLY A 99 23.25 -2.13 -26.67
CA GLY A 99 23.46 -2.85 -27.93
C GLY A 99 24.94 -3.18 -28.22
N ALA A 100 25.85 -2.29 -27.82
CA ALA A 100 27.29 -2.48 -28.03
C ALA A 100 27.96 -3.39 -26.97
N LEU A 101 27.36 -3.50 -25.78
CA LEU A 101 27.94 -4.18 -24.62
C LEU A 101 28.37 -5.63 -24.89
N PRO A 102 27.60 -6.47 -25.63
CA PRO A 102 28.00 -7.84 -25.94
C PRO A 102 29.34 -7.94 -26.67
N GLY A 103 29.67 -6.96 -27.52
CA GLY A 103 30.96 -6.89 -28.18
C GLY A 103 32.08 -6.44 -27.24
N TRP A 104 31.80 -5.43 -26.40
CA TRP A 104 32.80 -4.84 -25.50
C TRP A 104 33.27 -5.76 -24.39
N VAL A 105 32.37 -6.56 -23.80
CA VAL A 105 32.68 -7.46 -22.68
C VAL A 105 33.62 -8.62 -23.04
N THR A 106 33.88 -8.84 -24.34
CA THR A 106 34.89 -9.80 -24.80
C THR A 106 36.33 -9.31 -24.58
N GLN A 107 36.52 -8.00 -24.40
CA GLN A 107 37.84 -7.40 -24.18
C GLN A 107 38.19 -7.42 -22.69
N SER A 108 39.46 -7.69 -22.36
CA SER A 108 39.92 -7.81 -20.98
C SER A 108 39.72 -6.56 -20.13
N VAL A 109 39.69 -5.39 -20.76
CA VAL A 109 39.48 -4.11 -20.07
C VAL A 109 38.08 -4.04 -19.43
N PHE A 110 37.06 -4.63 -20.07
CA PHE A 110 35.68 -4.67 -19.57
C PHE A 110 35.38 -5.79 -18.57
N ALA A 111 36.41 -6.45 -18.02
CA ALA A 111 36.24 -7.54 -17.04
C ALA A 111 35.35 -7.18 -15.83
N PRO A 112 35.38 -5.95 -15.25
CA PRO A 112 34.47 -5.58 -14.17
C PRO A 112 32.99 -5.62 -14.57
N VAL A 113 32.68 -5.19 -15.81
CA VAL A 113 31.32 -5.18 -16.36
C VAL A 113 30.88 -6.61 -16.72
N ALA A 114 31.78 -7.39 -17.34
CA ALA A 114 31.53 -8.80 -17.64
C ALA A 114 31.23 -9.61 -16.36
N HIS A 115 31.96 -9.34 -15.27
CA HIS A 115 31.70 -9.98 -13.98
C HIS A 115 30.31 -9.64 -13.41
N PHE A 116 29.86 -8.39 -13.56
CA PHE A 116 28.52 -7.96 -13.15
C PHE A 116 27.40 -8.65 -13.95
N LEU A 117 27.58 -8.78 -15.27
CA LEU A 117 26.61 -9.41 -16.16
C LEU A 117 26.48 -10.93 -15.93
N GLY A 118 27.54 -11.59 -15.48
CA GLY A 118 27.58 -13.05 -15.32
C GLY A 118 27.62 -13.80 -16.64
N GLY A 119 27.35 -15.11 -16.63
CA GLY A 119 27.47 -15.98 -17.80
C GLY A 119 26.47 -15.68 -18.92
N ASP A 120 25.16 -15.79 -18.63
CA ASP A 120 24.10 -15.64 -19.65
C ASP A 120 23.59 -14.20 -19.81
N GLY A 121 24.15 -13.22 -19.08
CA GLY A 121 23.92 -11.79 -19.30
C GLY A 121 22.45 -11.38 -19.43
N ASP A 122 21.67 -11.60 -18.36
CA ASP A 122 20.27 -11.17 -18.17
C ASP A 122 19.99 -9.81 -18.84
N ALA A 123 19.01 -9.75 -19.74
CA ALA A 123 18.66 -8.56 -20.50
C ALA A 123 18.35 -7.36 -19.60
N LEU A 124 17.72 -7.59 -18.44
CA LEU A 124 17.45 -6.54 -17.46
C LEU A 124 18.74 -5.99 -16.86
N LYS A 125 19.66 -6.87 -16.44
CA LYS A 125 20.97 -6.44 -15.90
C LYS A 125 21.77 -5.66 -16.95
N ARG A 126 21.68 -6.08 -18.22
CA ARG A 126 22.33 -5.40 -19.34
C ARG A 126 21.82 -3.97 -19.51
N TYR A 127 20.51 -3.76 -19.47
CA TYR A 127 19.95 -2.41 -19.51
C TYR A 127 20.34 -1.59 -18.27
N GLN A 128 20.19 -2.15 -17.07
CA GLN A 128 20.50 -1.46 -15.81
C GLN A 128 21.96 -0.99 -15.71
N ILE A 129 22.93 -1.82 -16.13
CA ILE A 129 24.33 -1.39 -16.14
C ILE A 129 24.58 -0.34 -17.22
N SER A 130 23.88 -0.42 -18.35
CA SER A 130 24.01 0.54 -19.45
C SER A 130 23.48 1.92 -19.04
N GLU A 131 22.33 1.96 -18.37
CA GLU A 131 21.76 3.17 -17.75
C GLU A 131 22.72 3.75 -16.72
N LEU A 132 23.26 2.91 -15.83
CA LEU A 132 24.20 3.36 -14.80
C LEU A 132 25.51 3.92 -15.39
N LEU A 133 26.02 3.31 -16.45
CA LEU A 133 27.21 3.80 -17.15
C LEU A 133 26.92 5.11 -17.88
N ALA A 134 25.78 5.23 -18.56
CA ALA A 134 25.37 6.46 -19.24
C ALA A 134 25.20 7.62 -18.25
N ASP A 135 24.53 7.39 -17.12
CA ASP A 135 24.35 8.37 -16.04
C ASP A 135 25.69 8.78 -15.42
N THR A 136 26.63 7.84 -15.31
CA THR A 136 27.99 8.12 -14.80
C THR A 136 28.77 8.98 -15.79
N LEU A 137 28.66 8.71 -17.09
CA LEU A 137 29.26 9.55 -18.14
C LEU A 137 28.66 10.96 -18.18
N ASP A 138 27.34 11.11 -18.05
CA ASP A 138 26.69 12.43 -17.98
C ASP A 138 27.21 13.25 -16.79
N GLN A 139 27.43 12.58 -15.66
CA GLN A 139 28.07 13.20 -14.50
C GLN A 139 29.52 13.62 -14.80
N TYR A 140 30.32 12.76 -15.44
CA TYR A 140 31.70 13.12 -15.80
C TYR A 140 31.76 14.31 -16.76
N LEU A 141 30.85 14.39 -17.73
CA LEU A 141 30.73 15.54 -18.64
C LEU A 141 30.43 16.86 -17.93
N THR A 142 29.91 16.80 -16.70
CA THR A 142 29.58 17.98 -15.88
C THR A 142 30.64 18.28 -14.82
N TYR A 143 31.15 17.27 -14.11
CA TYR A 143 32.05 17.46 -12.95
C TYR A 143 33.53 17.20 -13.26
N ARG A 144 33.85 16.56 -14.38
CA ARG A 144 35.22 16.18 -14.78
C ARG A 144 35.50 16.51 -16.26
N PRO A 145 35.22 17.74 -16.75
CA PRO A 145 35.45 18.08 -18.15
C PRO A 145 36.93 17.92 -18.57
N ASP A 146 37.87 18.17 -17.66
CA ASP A 146 39.30 17.96 -17.85
C ASP A 146 39.67 16.50 -18.17
N MET A 147 39.09 15.55 -17.42
CA MET A 147 39.29 14.12 -17.63
C MET A 147 38.73 13.68 -18.99
N ILE A 148 37.60 14.24 -19.40
CA ILE A 148 37.01 13.97 -20.71
C ILE A 148 37.95 14.43 -21.83
N GLU A 149 38.57 15.61 -21.72
CA GLU A 149 39.55 16.10 -22.69
C GLU A 149 40.84 15.26 -22.75
N GLU A 150 41.25 14.67 -21.64
CA GLU A 150 42.35 13.69 -21.59
C GLU A 150 41.95 12.41 -22.35
N TRP A 151 40.75 11.88 -22.10
CA TRP A 151 40.24 10.69 -22.78
C TRP A 151 40.13 10.88 -24.30
N GLU A 152 39.71 12.07 -24.77
CA GLU A 152 39.66 12.41 -26.20
C GLU A 152 41.04 12.47 -26.86
N ARG A 153 42.10 12.79 -26.11
CA ARG A 153 43.48 12.77 -26.60
C ARG A 153 44.07 11.35 -26.64
N GLY A 154 43.31 10.34 -26.22
CA GLY A 154 43.73 8.96 -26.14
C GLY A 154 44.44 8.60 -24.84
N GLU A 155 44.35 9.45 -23.80
CA GLU A 155 44.90 9.16 -22.48
C GLU A 155 43.89 8.31 -21.66
N GLY A 156 44.38 7.45 -20.76
CA GLY A 156 43.54 6.56 -19.94
C GLY A 156 43.27 5.18 -20.56
N ASP A 157 43.64 4.13 -19.80
CA ASP A 157 43.57 2.72 -20.22
C ASP A 157 42.45 1.93 -19.51
N ASP A 158 41.69 2.57 -18.63
CA ASP A 158 40.58 1.92 -17.94
C ASP A 158 39.35 1.74 -18.86
N PHE A 159 38.42 0.89 -18.42
CA PHE A 159 37.28 0.51 -19.26
C PHE A 159 36.32 1.67 -19.54
N GLN A 160 36.24 2.69 -18.67
CA GLN A 160 35.36 3.83 -18.88
C GLN A 160 35.95 4.78 -19.93
N ALA A 161 37.26 4.99 -19.92
CA ALA A 161 37.96 5.75 -20.95
C ALA A 161 37.81 5.08 -22.33
N VAL A 162 37.98 3.75 -22.41
CA VAL A 162 37.75 2.98 -23.63
C VAL A 162 36.29 3.07 -24.08
N LEU A 163 35.34 2.82 -23.17
CA LEU A 163 33.90 2.91 -23.43
C LEU A 163 33.51 4.29 -23.98
N TYR A 164 33.98 5.36 -23.34
CA TYR A 164 33.72 6.73 -23.78
C TYR A 164 34.24 6.98 -25.19
N ARG A 165 35.50 6.60 -25.49
CA ARG A 165 36.07 6.78 -26.84
C ARG A 165 35.30 6.00 -27.90
N THR A 166 34.97 4.74 -27.62
CA THR A 166 34.19 3.92 -28.57
C THR A 166 32.80 4.51 -28.78
N LEU A 167 32.15 4.97 -27.72
CA LEU A 167 30.84 5.61 -27.79
C LEU A 167 30.89 6.91 -28.64
N LEU A 168 31.93 7.72 -28.49
CA LEU A 168 32.13 8.97 -29.23
C LEU A 168 32.43 8.72 -30.72
N GLU A 169 33.29 7.74 -31.03
CA GLU A 169 33.62 7.34 -32.40
C GLU A 169 32.40 6.80 -33.15
N ASP A 170 31.59 5.95 -32.50
CA ASP A 170 30.45 5.29 -33.12
C ASP A 170 29.24 6.22 -33.31
N LEU A 171 28.97 7.13 -32.37
CA LEU A 171 27.79 7.99 -32.43
C LEU A 171 28.04 9.37 -33.03
N GLY A 172 29.29 9.85 -33.03
CA GLY A 172 29.64 11.18 -33.53
C GLY A 172 28.88 12.32 -32.85
N PHE A 173 28.38 12.11 -31.62
CA PHE A 173 27.63 13.14 -30.90
C PHE A 173 28.55 14.27 -30.43
N ARG A 174 27.99 15.48 -30.35
CA ARG A 174 28.61 16.58 -29.61
C ARG A 174 28.09 16.55 -28.18
N HIS A 175 29.00 16.59 -27.21
CA HIS A 175 28.63 16.64 -25.79
C HIS A 175 28.89 18.03 -25.21
N ARG A 176 28.47 18.21 -23.95
CA ARG A 176 28.48 19.51 -23.25
C ARG A 176 29.86 20.19 -23.26
N VAL A 177 30.96 19.44 -23.13
CA VAL A 177 32.32 20.01 -23.14
C VAL A 177 32.69 20.66 -24.49
N HIS A 178 32.33 20.04 -25.64
CA HIS A 178 32.51 20.66 -26.96
C HIS A 178 31.67 21.92 -27.11
N LEU A 179 30.40 21.83 -26.71
CA LEU A 179 29.45 22.95 -26.82
C LEU A 179 29.88 24.13 -25.95
N MET A 180 30.49 23.89 -24.78
CA MET A 180 31.06 24.94 -23.94
C MET A 180 32.24 25.66 -24.64
N LYS A 181 33.12 24.92 -25.33
CA LYS A 181 34.22 25.52 -26.11
C LYS A 181 33.68 26.40 -27.23
N ASP A 182 32.72 25.88 -28.00
CA ASP A 182 32.08 26.61 -29.09
C ASP A 182 31.36 27.86 -28.57
N PHE A 183 30.66 27.76 -27.43
CA PHE A 183 30.00 28.89 -26.79
C PHE A 183 30.98 29.98 -26.36
N LYS A 184 32.09 29.60 -25.68
CA LYS A 184 33.12 30.56 -25.27
C LYS A 184 33.75 31.27 -26.47
N GLU A 185 34.00 30.55 -27.57
CA GLU A 185 34.53 31.15 -28.79
C GLU A 185 33.52 32.07 -29.49
N TRP A 186 32.26 31.66 -29.52
CA TRP A 186 31.16 32.46 -30.05
C TRP A 186 30.98 33.78 -29.29
N VAL A 187 31.01 33.75 -27.96
CA VAL A 187 30.94 34.94 -27.10
C VAL A 187 32.08 35.93 -27.43
N ARG A 188 33.33 35.43 -27.53
CA ARG A 188 34.51 36.26 -27.83
C ARG A 188 34.47 36.89 -29.21
N THR A 189 33.98 36.16 -30.22
CA THR A 189 34.02 36.58 -31.63
C THR A 189 32.83 37.40 -32.06
N SER A 190 31.62 37.03 -31.62
CA SER A 190 30.37 37.65 -32.04
C SER A 190 29.93 38.77 -31.09
N GLY A 191 30.33 38.75 -29.81
CA GLY A 191 29.76 39.64 -28.80
C GLY A 191 28.22 39.54 -28.74
N ASN A 192 27.55 40.58 -28.23
CA ASN A 192 26.08 40.70 -28.34
C ASN A 192 25.63 41.39 -29.66
N SER A 193 26.42 41.28 -30.73
CA SER A 193 26.17 42.05 -31.98
C SER A 193 24.88 41.66 -32.74
N ASN A 194 24.33 40.48 -32.46
CA ASN A 194 23.12 39.95 -33.11
C ASN A 194 21.83 40.10 -32.27
N GLY A 195 21.89 40.68 -31.06
CA GLY A 195 20.72 40.86 -30.19
C GLY A 195 20.01 39.57 -29.76
N LYS A 196 20.70 38.42 -29.82
CA LYS A 196 20.16 37.10 -29.47
C LYS A 196 20.42 36.71 -28.02
N ILE A 197 21.41 37.34 -27.37
CA ILE A 197 21.73 37.11 -25.96
C ILE A 197 20.80 37.99 -25.14
N PRO A 198 20.16 37.46 -24.08
CA PRO A 198 19.39 38.28 -23.16
C PRO A 198 20.24 39.43 -22.63
N GLU A 199 19.70 40.65 -22.54
CA GLU A 199 20.45 41.78 -21.99
C GLU A 199 20.90 41.53 -20.53
N ARG A 200 20.11 40.75 -19.78
CA ARG A 200 20.44 40.31 -18.43
C ARG A 200 20.00 38.87 -18.17
N VAL A 201 20.71 38.21 -17.28
CA VAL A 201 20.34 36.90 -16.72
C VAL A 201 20.45 36.96 -15.22
N CYS A 202 19.40 36.55 -14.52
CA CYS A 202 19.40 36.49 -13.06
C CYS A 202 19.40 35.02 -12.60
N VAL A 203 20.31 34.66 -11.71
CA VAL A 203 20.36 33.33 -11.10
C VAL A 203 19.91 33.47 -9.65
N PHE A 204 18.84 32.80 -9.25
CA PHE A 204 18.16 33.08 -7.99
C PHE A 204 17.97 31.84 -7.13
N GLY A 205 18.38 31.93 -5.86
CA GLY A 205 18.11 30.90 -4.85
C GLY A 205 18.81 29.58 -5.14
N ILE A 206 19.95 29.63 -5.82
CA ILE A 206 20.72 28.44 -6.20
C ILE A 206 21.88 28.25 -5.22
N SER A 207 21.75 27.31 -4.29
CA SER A 207 22.70 27.13 -3.18
C SER A 207 23.91 26.24 -3.48
N SER A 208 23.98 25.68 -4.69
CA SER A 208 25.17 25.04 -5.24
C SER A 208 25.03 24.91 -6.76
N LEU A 209 26.11 25.14 -7.50
CA LEU A 209 26.25 24.84 -8.92
C LEU A 209 27.57 24.12 -9.19
N PRO A 210 27.59 23.19 -10.17
CA PRO A 210 28.84 22.68 -10.70
C PRO A 210 29.69 23.81 -11.30
N GLU A 211 31.01 23.65 -11.21
CA GLU A 211 31.99 24.56 -11.85
C GLU A 211 31.68 24.78 -13.34
N PHE A 212 31.24 23.72 -14.03
CA PHE A 212 30.84 23.78 -15.44
C PHE A 212 29.72 24.81 -15.73
N HIS A 213 28.72 24.94 -14.86
CA HIS A 213 27.68 25.96 -15.01
C HIS A 213 28.22 27.35 -14.67
N MET A 214 29.12 27.46 -13.70
CA MET A 214 29.76 28.73 -13.35
C MET A 214 30.67 29.25 -14.46
N GLU A 215 31.34 28.37 -15.20
CA GLU A 215 32.07 28.73 -16.42
C GLU A 215 31.17 29.34 -17.49
N LEU A 216 29.95 28.81 -17.66
CA LEU A 216 28.96 29.37 -18.60
C LEU A 216 28.60 30.80 -18.20
N PHE A 217 28.25 31.03 -16.94
CA PHE A 217 27.86 32.35 -16.44
C PHE A 217 29.02 33.35 -16.49
N THR A 218 30.25 32.89 -16.26
CA THR A 218 31.46 33.72 -16.36
C THR A 218 31.78 34.09 -17.81
N ALA A 219 31.60 33.17 -18.77
CA ALA A 219 31.74 33.50 -20.17
C ALA A 219 30.64 34.48 -20.62
N LEU A 220 29.40 34.22 -20.22
CA LEU A 220 28.26 35.04 -20.57
C LEU A 220 28.36 36.47 -20.01
N SER A 221 28.98 36.65 -18.83
CA SER A 221 29.16 37.97 -18.23
C SER A 221 30.13 38.89 -18.97
N GLU A 222 30.89 38.38 -19.96
CA GLU A 222 31.68 39.21 -20.88
C GLU A 222 30.79 40.04 -21.82
N VAL A 223 29.54 39.62 -22.06
CA VAL A 223 28.65 40.18 -23.09
C VAL A 223 27.24 40.54 -22.61
N CYS A 224 26.81 40.09 -21.44
CA CYS A 224 25.56 40.52 -20.80
C CYS A 224 25.73 40.71 -19.29
N GLN A 225 24.72 41.29 -18.64
CA GLN A 225 24.72 41.41 -17.19
C GLN A 225 24.28 40.08 -16.57
N VAL A 226 25.10 39.48 -15.70
CA VAL A 226 24.74 38.26 -14.96
C VAL A 226 24.66 38.60 -13.47
N ASN A 227 23.49 38.41 -12.86
CA ASN A 227 23.23 38.74 -11.46
C ASN A 227 22.94 37.47 -10.68
N LEU A 228 23.79 37.13 -9.71
CA LEU A 228 23.63 35.96 -8.85
C LEU A 228 23.04 36.40 -7.50
N PHE A 229 21.91 35.81 -7.11
CA PHE A 229 21.24 36.09 -5.83
C PHE A 229 21.32 34.85 -4.95
N LEU A 230 22.26 34.85 -4.01
CA LEU A 230 22.63 33.70 -3.19
C LEU A 230 22.26 33.90 -1.72
N LEU A 231 21.59 32.90 -1.15
CA LEU A 231 21.33 32.84 0.28
C LEU A 231 22.65 32.52 1.01
N ASN A 232 23.15 33.47 1.80
CA ASN A 232 24.36 33.32 2.60
C ASN A 232 23.98 33.39 4.10
N PRO A 233 24.31 32.38 4.93
CA PRO A 233 23.95 32.37 6.35
C PRO A 233 24.51 33.55 7.17
N CYS A 234 25.71 34.05 6.82
CA CYS A 234 26.41 35.07 7.59
C CYS A 234 27.15 36.07 6.69
N PRO A 235 27.36 37.33 7.14
CA PRO A 235 28.11 38.33 6.40
C PRO A 235 29.63 38.12 6.43
N GLN A 236 30.16 37.38 7.40
CA GLN A 236 31.59 37.08 7.50
C GLN A 236 31.97 35.93 6.57
N TYR A 237 33.23 35.90 6.14
CA TYR A 237 33.79 34.76 5.41
C TYR A 237 33.86 33.52 6.31
N TRP A 238 33.36 32.39 5.81
CA TRP A 238 33.24 31.14 6.58
C TRP A 238 33.82 29.92 5.84
N GLY A 239 34.60 30.17 4.78
CA GLY A 239 35.24 29.16 3.94
C GLY A 239 36.22 28.23 4.68
N ASP A 240 36.83 28.71 5.75
CA ASP A 240 37.86 27.98 6.51
C ASP A 240 37.32 27.28 7.76
N ILE A 241 36.02 27.39 8.05
CA ILE A 241 35.41 26.78 9.25
C ILE A 241 35.35 25.25 9.08
N LEU A 242 36.07 24.50 9.93
CA LEU A 242 36.07 23.04 9.94
C LEU A 242 35.23 22.47 11.10
N SER A 243 34.47 21.41 10.82
CA SER A 243 33.80 20.61 11.86
C SER A 243 34.80 19.79 12.69
N ASP A 244 34.43 19.39 13.91
CA ASP A 244 35.31 18.58 14.77
C ASP A 244 35.69 17.22 14.16
N SER A 245 34.77 16.63 13.36
CA SER A 245 35.03 15.39 12.63
C SER A 245 36.05 15.59 11.50
N GLU A 246 35.95 16.70 10.76
CA GLU A 246 36.94 17.07 9.72
C GLU A 246 38.31 17.34 10.35
N LYS A 247 38.35 18.08 11.47
CA LYS A 247 39.58 18.33 12.25
C LYS A 247 40.25 17.03 12.67
N ARG A 248 39.49 16.09 13.23
CA ARG A 248 40.01 14.77 13.65
C ARG A 248 40.59 13.99 12.47
N ARG A 249 39.88 13.94 11.34
CA ARG A 249 40.33 13.25 10.14
C ARG A 249 41.58 13.90 9.52
N LEU A 250 41.72 15.21 9.60
CA LEU A 250 42.91 15.94 9.13
C LEU A 250 44.13 15.61 10.01
N LYS A 251 43.96 15.62 11.34
CA LYS A 251 45.01 15.21 12.30
C LYS A 251 45.44 13.75 12.08
N GLU A 252 44.49 12.84 11.87
CA GLU A 252 44.75 11.42 11.55
C GLU A 252 45.52 11.25 10.23
N LYS A 253 45.17 12.01 9.18
CA LYS A 253 45.88 11.98 7.88
C LYS A 253 47.28 12.59 7.96
N GLN A 254 47.52 13.56 8.85
CA GLN A 254 48.80 14.23 9.01
C GLN A 254 49.72 13.57 10.06
N GLY A 255 49.25 12.53 10.76
CA GLY A 255 50.05 11.79 11.74
C GLY A 255 50.46 12.62 12.97
N LEU A 256 49.70 13.67 13.30
CA LEU A 256 49.97 14.55 14.43
C LEU A 256 49.41 13.94 15.72
N GLU A 257 50.24 13.81 16.77
CA GLU A 257 49.82 13.38 18.11
C GLU A 257 49.01 14.48 18.82
N GLN A 258 48.15 14.08 19.76
CA GLN A 258 47.00 14.83 20.27
C GLN A 258 47.27 16.16 20.99
N GLU A 259 48.51 16.59 21.25
CA GLU A 259 48.76 17.59 22.30
C GLU A 259 49.56 18.85 21.93
N GLU A 260 50.10 19.01 20.71
CA GLU A 260 50.84 20.24 20.37
C GLU A 260 50.22 20.98 19.18
N ASP A 261 49.66 22.16 19.51
CA ASP A 261 49.28 23.28 18.63
C ASP A 261 47.80 23.46 18.23
N ASP A 262 46.88 23.36 19.19
CA ASP A 262 45.46 23.77 19.00
C ASP A 262 45.27 25.30 18.83
N THR A 263 46.30 26.11 19.08
CA THR A 263 46.21 27.58 19.06
C THR A 263 46.51 28.25 17.72
N LEU A 264 47.20 27.58 16.79
CA LEU A 264 47.67 28.21 15.54
C LEU A 264 46.83 27.87 14.29
N LEU A 265 45.83 26.99 14.41
CA LEU A 265 45.00 26.49 13.29
C LEU A 265 43.51 26.87 13.38
N MET A 266 43.08 27.66 14.37
CA MET A 266 41.67 27.79 14.72
C MET A 266 41.13 29.23 14.65
N GLU A 267 40.38 29.54 13.60
CA GLU A 267 39.29 30.51 13.72
C GLU A 267 38.05 29.77 14.22
N GLY A 268 37.56 30.16 15.41
CA GLY A 268 36.32 29.64 15.98
C GLY A 268 35.11 30.18 15.21
N GLY A 269 34.12 29.31 14.95
CA GLY A 269 32.88 29.65 14.25
C GLY A 269 31.72 28.79 14.73
N ASN A 270 30.52 29.01 14.19
CA ASN A 270 29.32 28.29 14.61
C ASN A 270 29.42 26.78 14.28
N PRO A 271 29.22 25.85 15.24
CA PRO A 271 29.40 24.42 15.02
C PRO A 271 28.33 23.80 14.11
N LEU A 272 27.09 24.31 14.11
CA LEU A 272 26.06 23.85 13.18
C LEU A 272 26.42 24.22 11.75
N LEU A 273 26.87 25.45 11.52
CA LEU A 273 27.36 25.88 10.21
C LEU A 273 28.57 25.06 9.75
N ALA A 274 29.52 24.78 10.64
CA ALA A 274 30.67 23.93 10.34
C ALA A 274 30.27 22.51 9.90
N SER A 275 29.25 21.96 10.57
CA SER A 275 28.82 20.57 10.41
C SER A 275 27.85 20.37 9.25
N MET A 276 27.00 21.36 8.97
CA MET A 276 25.89 21.29 8.01
C MET A 276 26.16 22.13 6.75
N GLY A 277 27.03 23.13 6.81
CA GLY A 277 27.30 24.10 5.74
C GLY A 277 28.29 23.65 4.67
N GLY A 278 28.83 22.43 4.73
CA GLY A 278 29.93 21.99 3.87
C GLY A 278 29.70 22.19 2.35
N GLN A 279 28.47 21.97 1.86
CA GLN A 279 28.13 22.21 0.45
C GLN A 279 28.14 23.71 0.10
N GLY A 280 27.55 24.54 0.96
CA GLY A 280 27.54 25.99 0.78
C GLY A 280 28.94 26.59 0.83
N ARG A 281 29.77 26.12 1.77
CA ARG A 281 31.18 26.52 1.92
C ARG A 281 31.95 26.34 0.60
N GLU A 282 31.85 25.14 0.03
CA GLU A 282 32.50 24.83 -1.25
C GLU A 282 31.99 25.70 -2.41
N PHE A 283 30.72 26.10 -2.39
CA PHE A 283 30.18 27.00 -3.41
C PHE A 283 30.64 28.45 -3.18
N PHE A 284 30.62 28.97 -1.95
CA PHE A 284 31.03 30.35 -1.68
C PHE A 284 32.49 30.62 -1.98
N ASP A 285 33.45 29.76 -1.63
CA ASP A 285 34.84 30.05 -2.01
C ASP A 285 35.09 29.86 -3.52
N MET A 286 34.27 29.06 -4.24
CA MET A 286 34.29 29.02 -5.71
C MET A 286 33.83 30.38 -6.29
N MET A 287 32.89 31.04 -5.64
CA MET A 287 32.46 32.40 -6.00
C MET A 287 33.52 33.46 -5.66
N ALA A 288 34.13 33.36 -4.48
CA ALA A 288 35.14 34.30 -4.01
C ALA A 288 36.41 34.32 -4.89
N GLU A 289 36.82 33.15 -5.39
CA GLU A 289 37.97 32.99 -6.29
C GLU A 289 37.82 33.76 -7.63
N ARG A 290 36.60 34.14 -8.02
CA ARG A 290 36.30 34.80 -9.31
C ARG A 290 36.36 36.33 -9.28
N GLY A 291 36.58 36.93 -8.11
CA GLY A 291 36.74 38.39 -7.97
C GLY A 291 35.50 39.20 -8.36
N LEU A 292 34.31 38.72 -7.97
CA LEU A 292 33.02 39.32 -8.31
C LEU A 292 32.76 40.63 -7.56
N GLU A 293 31.94 41.50 -8.14
CA GLU A 293 31.39 42.65 -7.41
C GLU A 293 30.28 42.16 -6.47
N GLU A 294 30.52 42.25 -5.16
CA GLU A 294 29.61 41.77 -4.13
C GLU A 294 28.72 42.90 -3.57
N PHE A 295 27.42 42.61 -3.47
CA PHE A 295 26.38 43.45 -2.92
C PHE A 295 25.76 42.77 -1.69
N PRO A 296 26.28 43.01 -0.48
CA PRO A 296 25.79 42.38 0.74
C PRO A 296 24.45 42.99 1.20
N LEU A 297 23.47 42.12 1.42
CA LEU A 297 22.07 42.41 1.77
C LEU A 297 21.64 41.64 3.01
N PHE A 298 22.42 41.77 4.09
CA PHE A 298 22.20 41.07 5.34
C PHE A 298 21.24 41.80 6.28
N VAL A 299 20.40 41.03 6.97
CA VAL A 299 19.48 41.50 8.01
C VAL A 299 19.76 40.71 9.28
N GLU A 300 20.22 41.39 10.32
CA GLU A 300 20.53 40.76 11.60
C GLU A 300 19.25 40.14 12.23
N PRO A 301 19.29 38.86 12.66
CA PRO A 301 18.22 38.27 13.45
C PRO A 301 18.10 38.95 14.82
N ASP A 302 16.89 39.07 15.34
CA ASP A 302 16.62 39.72 16.64
C ASP A 302 17.14 38.92 17.85
N GLY A 303 17.10 37.59 17.78
CA GLY A 303 17.64 36.69 18.80
C GLY A 303 16.76 36.54 20.05
N GLU A 304 15.47 36.92 19.97
CA GLU A 304 14.57 36.94 21.13
C GLU A 304 13.97 35.56 21.49
N THR A 305 13.91 34.65 20.53
CA THR A 305 13.42 33.27 20.70
C THR A 305 14.57 32.28 20.61
N LEU A 306 14.38 31.03 21.05
CA LEU A 306 15.40 29.98 20.94
C LEU A 306 15.83 29.77 19.48
N LEU A 307 14.87 29.69 18.57
CA LEU A 307 15.16 29.63 17.14
C LEU A 307 15.92 30.88 16.66
N GLY A 308 15.47 32.07 17.05
CA GLY A 308 16.11 33.34 16.71
C GLY A 308 17.54 33.41 17.22
N ALA A 309 17.82 32.92 18.43
CA ALA A 309 19.14 32.87 19.03
C ALA A 309 20.07 31.92 18.27
N VAL A 310 19.59 30.74 17.87
CA VAL A 310 20.35 29.81 17.02
C VAL A 310 20.66 30.46 15.65
N GLN A 311 19.68 31.12 15.04
CA GLN A 311 19.87 31.84 13.77
C GLN A 311 20.85 33.02 13.92
N ALA A 312 20.77 33.77 15.02
CA ALA A 312 21.68 34.87 15.34
C ALA A 312 23.11 34.38 15.57
N ASP A 313 23.29 33.25 16.26
CA ASP A 313 24.60 32.66 16.49
C ASP A 313 25.23 32.14 15.18
N ILE A 314 24.43 31.61 14.24
CA ILE A 314 24.88 31.27 12.88
C ILE A 314 25.27 32.54 12.12
N PHE A 315 24.42 33.56 12.13
CA PHE A 315 24.64 34.84 11.46
C PHE A 315 25.91 35.54 11.95
N ASN A 316 26.19 35.52 13.25
CA ASN A 316 27.35 36.18 13.85
C ASN A 316 28.61 35.29 13.92
N LEU A 317 28.58 34.08 13.33
CA LEU A 317 29.64 33.07 13.44
C LEU A 317 30.07 32.79 14.90
N GLN A 318 29.11 32.80 15.83
CA GLN A 318 29.37 32.66 17.25
C GLN A 318 29.13 31.23 17.71
N ASP A 319 30.04 30.70 18.52
CA ASP A 319 29.85 29.44 19.26
C ASP A 319 29.52 29.71 20.73
N ARG A 320 28.25 29.99 21.00
CA ARG A 320 27.75 30.14 22.38
C ARG A 320 27.81 28.83 23.17
N SER A 321 27.73 27.69 22.48
CA SER A 321 27.72 26.35 23.11
C SER A 321 29.00 26.03 23.88
N ARG A 322 30.13 26.60 23.44
CA ARG A 322 31.45 26.43 24.07
C ARG A 322 31.92 27.65 24.85
N GLY A 323 31.01 28.56 25.20
CA GLY A 323 31.31 29.73 26.02
C GLY A 323 31.68 31.01 25.24
N GLY A 324 31.49 31.03 23.92
CA GLY A 324 31.71 32.22 23.08
C GLY A 324 30.70 33.36 23.26
N GLY A 325 29.87 33.34 24.31
CA GLY A 325 28.84 34.34 24.60
C GLY A 325 28.12 34.09 25.94
N GLU A 326 27.16 34.96 26.29
CA GLU A 326 26.26 34.71 27.43
C GLU A 326 25.25 33.61 27.10
N PRO A 327 24.94 32.69 28.05
CA PRO A 327 23.95 31.64 27.84
C PRO A 327 22.60 32.23 27.44
N TYR A 328 21.91 31.56 26.54
CA TYR A 328 20.51 31.88 26.27
C TYR A 328 19.64 31.36 27.43
N ALA A 329 18.82 32.23 28.01
CA ALA A 329 17.88 31.84 29.05
C ALA A 329 16.56 31.41 28.40
N LEU A 330 16.33 30.09 28.32
CA LEU A 330 15.12 29.54 27.72
C LEU A 330 13.88 29.88 28.55
N ASP A 331 12.90 30.56 27.93
CA ASP A 331 11.55 30.67 28.47
C ASP A 331 10.80 29.34 28.26
N PRO A 332 10.21 28.72 29.30
CA PRO A 332 9.45 27.47 29.15
C PRO A 332 8.26 27.56 28.17
N SER A 333 7.73 28.77 27.94
CA SER A 333 6.67 29.06 26.96
C SER A 333 7.16 29.24 25.53
N ASP A 334 8.48 29.25 25.30
CA ASP A 334 9.05 29.34 23.95
C ASP A 334 8.74 28.07 23.14
N THR A 335 7.99 28.26 22.06
CA THR A 335 7.57 27.24 21.09
C THR A 335 8.21 27.44 19.72
N SER A 336 9.18 28.35 19.59
CA SER A 336 9.85 28.64 18.32
C SER A 336 10.63 27.45 17.74
N LEU A 337 11.06 26.52 18.60
CA LEU A 337 11.68 25.24 18.22
C LEU A 337 11.15 24.11 19.08
N THR A 338 10.43 23.16 18.47
CA THR A 338 9.88 21.99 19.17
C THR A 338 10.13 20.70 18.41
N ILE A 339 10.36 19.61 19.15
CA ILE A 339 10.68 18.28 18.60
C ILE A 339 9.70 17.25 19.18
N HIS A 340 9.12 16.41 18.32
CA HIS A 340 8.02 15.52 18.67
C HIS A 340 8.38 14.06 18.36
N SER A 341 8.44 13.24 19.41
CA SER A 341 8.74 11.81 19.34
C SER A 341 7.44 11.00 19.38
N CYS A 342 7.11 10.36 18.25
CA CYS A 342 5.85 9.64 18.04
C CYS A 342 6.07 8.16 17.67
N HIS A 343 5.00 7.36 17.67
CA HIS A 343 5.08 5.93 17.39
C HIS A 343 4.97 5.56 15.90
N SER A 344 4.38 6.42 15.06
CA SER A 344 4.14 6.11 13.65
C SER A 344 3.88 7.38 12.83
N PRO A 345 3.97 7.31 11.48
CA PRO A 345 3.58 8.40 10.59
C PRO A 345 2.16 8.92 10.85
N LEU A 346 1.20 8.02 11.15
CA LEU A 346 -0.16 8.41 11.53
C LEU A 346 -0.18 9.30 12.77
N ARG A 347 0.55 8.89 13.82
CA ARG A 347 0.61 9.67 15.04
C ARG A 347 1.33 11.01 14.85
N GLU A 348 2.41 11.04 14.06
CA GLU A 348 3.12 12.29 13.72
C GLU A 348 2.18 13.32 13.07
N VAL A 349 1.36 12.90 12.10
CA VAL A 349 0.41 13.77 11.39
C VAL A 349 -0.76 14.19 12.28
N GLU A 350 -1.30 13.31 13.12
CA GLU A 350 -2.35 13.65 14.09
C GLU A 350 -1.87 14.73 15.08
N VAL A 351 -0.65 14.57 15.61
CA VAL A 351 -0.04 15.54 16.54
C VAL A 351 0.22 16.86 15.82
N LEU A 352 0.74 16.83 14.59
CA LEU A 352 0.96 18.03 13.79
C LEU A 352 -0.35 18.79 13.54
N ARG A 353 -1.44 18.10 13.24
CA ARG A 353 -2.75 18.73 13.05
C ARG A 353 -3.21 19.46 14.31
N ASP A 354 -3.06 18.84 15.49
CA ASP A 354 -3.40 19.49 16.75
C ASP A 354 -2.48 20.69 17.02
N ALA A 355 -1.18 20.57 16.74
CA ALA A 355 -0.22 21.67 16.88
C ALA A 355 -0.57 22.86 15.97
N MET A 356 -0.94 22.63 14.70
CA MET A 356 -1.38 23.69 13.78
C MET A 356 -2.64 24.41 14.29
N LEU A 357 -3.61 23.66 14.82
CA LEU A 357 -4.81 24.25 15.39
C LEU A 357 -4.48 25.12 16.60
N ALA A 358 -3.55 24.69 17.46
CA ALA A 358 -3.08 25.51 18.58
C ALA A 358 -2.39 26.80 18.09
N MET A 359 -1.49 26.70 17.12
CA MET A 359 -0.80 27.88 16.55
C MET A 359 -1.80 28.88 15.95
N MET A 360 -2.84 28.42 15.26
CA MET A 360 -3.88 29.29 14.69
C MET A 360 -4.87 29.85 15.73
N ASP A 361 -5.06 29.18 16.87
CA ASP A 361 -5.88 29.68 17.98
C ASP A 361 -5.12 30.75 18.78
N GLU A 362 -3.79 30.59 18.92
CA GLU A 362 -2.89 31.55 19.56
C GLU A 362 -2.65 32.80 18.68
N ASP A 363 -2.46 32.63 17.36
CA ASP A 363 -2.32 33.71 16.40
C ASP A 363 -3.41 33.66 15.30
N PRO A 364 -4.46 34.50 15.41
CA PRO A 364 -5.52 34.59 14.40
C PRO A 364 -5.06 35.09 13.02
N ASP A 365 -3.89 35.72 12.90
CA ASP A 365 -3.35 36.20 11.62
C ASP A 365 -2.56 35.10 10.88
N LEU A 366 -2.28 33.96 11.52
CA LEU A 366 -1.61 32.81 10.90
C LEU A 366 -2.53 32.10 9.91
N LYS A 367 -2.22 32.23 8.61
CA LYS A 367 -2.99 31.57 7.56
C LYS A 367 -2.44 30.17 7.30
N PRO A 368 -3.28 29.22 6.84
CA PRO A 368 -2.80 27.92 6.36
C PRO A 368 -1.69 28.01 5.30
N SER A 369 -1.74 29.02 4.42
CA SER A 369 -0.72 29.27 3.40
C SER A 369 0.64 29.72 3.95
N ASP A 370 0.71 30.11 5.22
CA ASP A 370 1.94 30.51 5.89
C ASP A 370 2.66 29.33 6.57
N ILE A 371 2.09 28.12 6.43
CA ILE A 371 2.58 26.87 7.00
C ILE A 371 3.02 25.92 5.90
N LEU A 372 4.26 25.46 5.99
CA LEU A 372 4.83 24.46 5.09
C LEU A 372 5.17 23.18 5.87
N VAL A 373 4.79 22.03 5.33
CA VAL A 373 5.13 20.72 5.90
C VAL A 373 6.01 19.95 4.92
N MET A 374 7.17 19.50 5.37
CA MET A 374 8.09 18.71 4.57
C MET A 374 8.33 17.33 5.16
N ALA A 375 8.60 16.35 4.30
CA ALA A 375 9.09 15.03 4.72
C ALA A 375 10.25 14.56 3.82
N PRO A 376 11.23 13.79 4.35
CA PRO A 376 12.29 13.17 3.52
C PRO A 376 11.74 12.29 2.38
N ASP A 377 10.61 11.62 2.65
CA ASP A 377 9.80 10.90 1.68
C ASP A 377 8.31 11.22 1.91
N ILE A 378 7.73 12.04 1.02
CA ILE A 378 6.34 12.48 1.13
C ILE A 378 5.34 11.37 0.78
N ASN A 379 5.72 10.37 -0.02
CA ASN A 379 4.83 9.30 -0.45
C ASN A 379 4.41 8.38 0.70
N THR A 380 5.32 8.17 1.67
CA THR A 380 5.01 7.46 2.93
C THR A 380 3.93 8.18 3.75
N TYR A 381 3.84 9.51 3.65
CA TYR A 381 2.92 10.33 4.44
C TYR A 381 1.62 10.68 3.71
N ALA A 382 1.58 10.66 2.38
CA ALA A 382 0.41 11.13 1.61
C ALA A 382 -0.92 10.46 2.01
N PRO A 383 -1.04 9.12 2.11
CA PRO A 383 -2.29 8.47 2.53
C PRO A 383 -2.71 8.85 3.95
N VAL A 384 -1.73 9.06 4.82
CA VAL A 384 -1.94 9.43 6.22
C VAL A 384 -2.40 10.89 6.34
N ILE A 385 -1.78 11.80 5.59
CA ILE A 385 -2.18 13.20 5.51
C ILE A 385 -3.63 13.28 5.04
N GLU A 386 -3.99 12.55 3.98
CA GLU A 386 -5.37 12.49 3.50
C GLU A 386 -6.33 11.97 4.57
N ALA A 387 -6.00 10.86 5.24
CA ALA A 387 -6.84 10.28 6.28
C ALA A 387 -7.07 11.25 7.46
N VAL A 388 -6.06 12.03 7.86
CA VAL A 388 -6.13 12.94 9.01
C VAL A 388 -6.78 14.29 8.64
N PHE A 389 -6.42 14.88 7.50
CA PHE A 389 -6.87 16.22 7.11
C PHE A 389 -8.18 16.24 6.31
N SER A 390 -8.54 15.16 5.60
CA SER A 390 -9.83 15.06 4.90
C SER A 390 -11.00 14.69 5.83
N ARG A 391 -10.69 14.14 7.01
CA ARG A 391 -11.70 13.76 8.01
C ARG A 391 -12.46 14.99 8.51
N ARG A 392 -13.79 14.93 8.44
CA ARG A 392 -14.64 15.87 9.16
C ARG A 392 -14.60 15.52 10.65
N VAL A 393 -13.86 16.30 11.43
CA VAL A 393 -13.87 16.20 12.89
C VAL A 393 -15.12 16.92 13.41
N GLU A 394 -15.87 16.25 14.28
CA GLU A 394 -17.09 16.79 14.89
C GLU A 394 -16.78 18.09 15.64
N GLY A 395 -17.34 19.22 15.18
CA GLY A 395 -17.06 20.55 15.73
C GLY A 395 -15.67 21.11 15.41
N GLY A 396 -14.85 20.41 14.62
CA GLY A 396 -13.49 20.80 14.27
C GLY A 396 -13.41 21.69 13.03
N ILE A 397 -12.39 22.55 13.00
CA ILE A 397 -12.05 23.39 11.84
C ILE A 397 -11.38 22.51 10.77
N ARG A 398 -11.80 22.66 9.51
CA ARG A 398 -11.13 22.03 8.37
C ARG A 398 -9.95 22.90 7.95
N ILE A 399 -8.74 22.36 8.01
CA ILE A 399 -7.55 23.02 7.48
C ILE A 399 -7.43 22.65 5.99
N PRO A 400 -7.51 23.62 5.05
CA PRO A 400 -7.26 23.35 3.64
C PRO A 400 -5.81 22.94 3.44
N PHE A 401 -5.56 21.94 2.61
CA PHE A 401 -4.21 21.46 2.33
C PHE A 401 -4.06 21.02 0.86
N SER A 402 -2.82 20.98 0.40
CA SER A 402 -2.41 20.35 -0.85
C SER A 402 -1.15 19.52 -0.62
N ILE A 403 -1.01 18.40 -1.33
CA ILE A 403 0.18 17.56 -1.32
C ILE A 403 0.86 17.69 -2.68
N ALA A 404 2.13 18.05 -2.70
CA ALA A 404 2.97 18.13 -3.88
C ALA A 404 4.06 17.04 -3.84
N ASP A 405 4.77 16.84 -4.96
CA ASP A 405 5.83 15.83 -5.12
C ASP A 405 5.38 14.37 -4.97
N GLN A 406 4.10 14.07 -5.22
CA GLN A 406 3.65 12.68 -5.27
C GLN A 406 4.19 11.98 -6.52
N ALA A 407 4.60 10.73 -6.38
CA ALA A 407 4.81 9.86 -7.53
C ALA A 407 3.50 9.70 -8.31
N ASN A 408 3.55 9.63 -9.64
CA ASN A 408 2.37 9.37 -10.51
C ASN A 408 1.62 8.07 -10.16
N ARG A 409 2.18 7.24 -9.27
CA ARG A 409 1.54 6.03 -8.73
C ARG A 409 0.36 6.32 -7.82
N SER A 410 0.32 7.46 -7.14
CA SER A 410 -0.63 7.71 -6.05
C SER A 410 -1.78 8.59 -6.52
N GLY A 411 -2.87 7.93 -6.94
CA GLY A 411 -4.18 8.58 -7.15
C GLY A 411 -4.79 8.42 -8.54
N ASP A 412 -4.01 8.10 -9.57
CA ASP A 412 -4.53 7.89 -10.93
C ASP A 412 -4.83 6.40 -11.21
N ARG A 413 -6.12 6.09 -11.38
CA ARG A 413 -6.61 4.73 -11.66
C ARG A 413 -6.06 4.12 -12.95
N ALA A 414 -5.69 4.93 -13.95
CA ALA A 414 -5.09 4.44 -15.19
C ALA A 414 -3.63 4.00 -14.97
N VAL A 415 -2.88 4.73 -14.15
CA VAL A 415 -1.52 4.33 -13.77
C VAL A 415 -1.55 3.07 -12.91
N GLU A 416 -2.47 2.99 -11.94
CA GLU A 416 -2.70 1.76 -11.15
C GLU A 416 -3.01 0.55 -12.05
N ALA A 417 -3.91 0.72 -13.02
CA ALA A 417 -4.28 -0.33 -13.95
C ALA A 417 -3.09 -0.80 -14.81
N LEU A 418 -2.31 0.13 -15.37
CA LEU A 418 -1.11 -0.24 -16.13
C LEU A 418 -0.08 -0.98 -15.24
N LEU A 419 0.11 -0.56 -13.99
CA LEU A 419 1.03 -1.24 -13.09
C LEU A 419 0.61 -2.69 -12.80
N LEU A 420 -0.71 -2.93 -12.62
CA LEU A 420 -1.26 -4.29 -12.50
C LEU A 420 -0.97 -5.09 -13.77
N LEU A 421 -1.25 -4.53 -14.96
CA LEU A 421 -0.99 -5.19 -16.24
C LEU A 421 0.50 -5.49 -16.45
N LEU A 422 1.40 -4.59 -16.04
CA LEU A 422 2.85 -4.79 -16.13
C LEU A 422 3.37 -5.94 -15.24
N ASP A 423 2.60 -6.35 -14.23
CA ASP A 423 2.97 -7.41 -13.30
C ASP A 423 2.48 -8.80 -13.72
N LEU A 424 1.79 -8.91 -14.86
CA LEU A 424 1.25 -10.16 -15.39
C LEU A 424 2.26 -11.04 -16.15
N SER A 425 3.55 -10.69 -16.15
CA SER A 425 4.58 -11.56 -16.74
C SER A 425 4.68 -12.86 -15.95
N GLY A 426 4.46 -14.00 -16.62
CA GLY A 426 4.39 -15.31 -15.97
C GLY A 426 3.10 -15.52 -15.16
N PHE A 427 2.06 -14.73 -15.43
CA PHE A 427 0.76 -14.88 -14.79
C PHE A 427 0.12 -16.23 -15.12
N ARG A 428 -0.25 -16.98 -14.07
CA ARG A 428 -0.83 -18.32 -14.19
C ARG A 428 -2.35 -18.32 -14.28
N PHE A 429 -2.97 -17.15 -14.48
CA PHE A 429 -4.43 -17.01 -14.55
C PHE A 429 -5.15 -17.53 -13.31
N GLU A 430 -4.56 -17.30 -12.14
CA GLU A 430 -5.18 -17.64 -10.86
C GLU A 430 -6.48 -16.86 -10.68
N ALA A 431 -7.53 -17.52 -10.19
CA ALA A 431 -8.87 -16.95 -10.12
C ALA A 431 -8.92 -15.64 -9.32
N GLY A 432 -8.19 -15.57 -8.20
CA GLY A 432 -8.06 -14.36 -7.40
C GLY A 432 -7.38 -13.21 -8.16
N GLY A 433 -6.31 -13.49 -8.92
CA GLY A 433 -5.62 -12.46 -9.70
C GLY A 433 -6.44 -11.93 -10.87
N VAL A 434 -7.32 -12.75 -11.47
CA VAL A 434 -8.27 -12.28 -12.50
C VAL A 434 -9.32 -11.35 -11.89
N LEU A 435 -9.82 -11.66 -10.69
CA LEU A 435 -10.74 -10.79 -9.96
C LEU A 435 -10.07 -9.47 -9.57
N GLU A 436 -8.83 -9.51 -9.08
CA GLU A 436 -8.05 -8.30 -8.73
C GLU A 436 -7.92 -7.32 -9.90
N LEU A 437 -7.74 -7.82 -11.13
CA LEU A 437 -7.75 -6.98 -12.33
C LEU A 437 -9.11 -6.32 -12.59
N LEU A 438 -10.21 -7.07 -12.38
CA LEU A 438 -11.57 -6.57 -12.57
C LEU A 438 -12.06 -5.66 -11.44
N GLU A 439 -11.38 -5.63 -10.29
CA GLU A 439 -11.62 -4.64 -9.24
C GLU A 439 -11.19 -3.22 -9.66
N ASN A 440 -10.27 -3.09 -10.62
CA ASN A 440 -9.92 -1.80 -11.19
C ASN A 440 -11.03 -1.31 -12.14
N ASP A 441 -11.67 -0.18 -11.79
CA ASP A 441 -12.78 0.37 -12.55
C ASP A 441 -12.47 0.64 -14.04
N ARG A 442 -11.23 1.05 -14.38
CA ARG A 442 -10.85 1.33 -15.77
C ARG A 442 -10.82 0.07 -16.61
N ILE A 443 -10.25 -1.00 -16.05
CA ILE A 443 -10.23 -2.32 -16.70
C ILE A 443 -11.65 -2.85 -16.80
N ARG A 444 -12.39 -2.86 -15.70
CA ARG A 444 -13.78 -3.35 -15.66
C ARG A 444 -14.70 -2.67 -16.67
N GLN A 445 -14.62 -1.34 -16.76
CA GLN A 445 -15.42 -0.55 -17.70
C GLN A 445 -15.01 -0.76 -19.16
N ALA A 446 -13.72 -1.00 -19.45
CA ALA A 446 -13.26 -1.31 -20.80
C ALA A 446 -13.94 -2.57 -21.36
N PHE A 447 -14.29 -3.51 -20.47
CA PHE A 447 -15.04 -4.72 -20.81
C PHE A 447 -16.56 -4.61 -20.55
N ALA A 448 -17.06 -3.39 -20.34
CA ALA A 448 -18.47 -3.06 -20.11
C ALA A 448 -19.12 -3.81 -18.93
N MET A 449 -18.35 -4.11 -17.88
CA MET A 449 -18.86 -4.76 -16.65
C MET A 449 -19.16 -3.74 -15.54
N GLU A 450 -20.14 -4.05 -14.70
CA GLU A 450 -20.54 -3.26 -13.53
C GLU A 450 -19.93 -3.80 -12.23
N GLU A 451 -19.91 -3.01 -11.15
CA GLU A 451 -19.27 -3.42 -9.88
C GLU A 451 -20.02 -4.61 -9.26
N GLY A 452 -21.35 -4.60 -9.36
CA GLY A 452 -22.19 -5.71 -8.91
C GLY A 452 -22.01 -7.01 -9.70
N ASP A 453 -21.39 -6.97 -10.88
CA ASP A 453 -21.12 -8.18 -11.67
C ASP A 453 -20.03 -9.05 -11.00
N LEU A 454 -19.13 -8.46 -10.19
CA LEU A 454 -18.00 -9.18 -9.57
C LEU A 454 -18.46 -10.26 -8.59
N GLU A 455 -19.53 -10.00 -7.83
CA GLU A 455 -20.10 -11.00 -6.91
C GLU A 455 -20.59 -12.22 -7.68
N ARG A 456 -21.21 -12.00 -8.86
CA ARG A 456 -21.67 -13.08 -9.73
C ARG A 456 -20.51 -13.86 -10.34
N VAL A 457 -19.48 -13.18 -10.83
CA VAL A 457 -18.27 -13.82 -11.37
C VAL A 457 -17.58 -14.66 -10.28
N SER A 458 -17.46 -14.13 -9.06
CA SER A 458 -16.94 -14.86 -7.90
C SER A 458 -17.77 -16.10 -7.57
N GLY A 459 -19.10 -16.00 -7.66
CA GLY A 459 -20.02 -17.14 -7.56
C GLY A 459 -19.76 -18.22 -8.62
N TRP A 460 -19.63 -17.83 -9.89
CA TRP A 460 -19.34 -18.76 -10.99
C TRP A 460 -18.00 -19.46 -10.84
N ILE A 461 -16.95 -18.76 -10.42
CA ILE A 461 -15.63 -19.36 -10.16
C ILE A 461 -15.75 -20.47 -9.09
N ARG A 462 -16.50 -20.20 -8.01
CA ARG A 462 -16.73 -21.19 -6.93
C ARG A 462 -17.53 -22.39 -7.43
N GLU A 463 -18.60 -22.16 -8.18
CA GLU A 463 -19.49 -23.20 -8.69
C GLU A 463 -18.84 -24.11 -9.74
N THR A 464 -18.04 -23.52 -10.63
CA THR A 464 -17.32 -24.23 -11.68
C THR A 464 -15.99 -24.82 -11.22
N ALA A 465 -15.58 -24.52 -9.98
CA ALA A 465 -14.30 -24.89 -9.40
C ALA A 465 -13.09 -24.45 -10.24
N VAL A 466 -13.16 -23.28 -10.87
CA VAL A 466 -12.00 -22.65 -11.53
C VAL A 466 -10.96 -22.29 -10.48
N ARG A 467 -9.68 -22.50 -10.81
CA ARG A 467 -8.54 -22.24 -9.91
C ARG A 467 -7.45 -21.45 -10.60
N TRP A 468 -6.90 -22.00 -11.69
CA TRP A 468 -5.79 -21.38 -12.42
C TRP A 468 -5.65 -21.96 -13.82
N GLY A 469 -4.95 -21.26 -14.70
CA GLY A 469 -4.64 -21.69 -16.06
C GLY A 469 -5.80 -21.47 -17.04
N VAL A 470 -5.46 -21.08 -18.26
CA VAL A 470 -6.39 -20.89 -19.37
C VAL A 470 -6.94 -22.24 -19.82
N ASP A 471 -6.04 -23.18 -20.16
CA ASP A 471 -6.37 -24.53 -20.63
C ASP A 471 -5.22 -25.53 -20.37
N GLY A 472 -5.40 -26.79 -20.78
CA GLY A 472 -4.39 -27.83 -20.63
C GLY A 472 -3.12 -27.64 -21.47
N SER A 473 -3.18 -26.88 -22.57
CA SER A 473 -2.01 -26.62 -23.43
C SER A 473 -1.05 -25.61 -22.79
N GLN A 474 -1.59 -24.59 -22.12
CA GLN A 474 -0.77 -23.65 -21.34
C GLN A 474 -0.04 -24.38 -20.20
N ARG A 475 -0.74 -25.28 -19.50
CA ARG A 475 -0.12 -26.05 -18.41
C ARG A 475 0.98 -26.97 -18.91
N GLU A 476 0.85 -27.52 -20.12
CA GLU A 476 1.92 -28.28 -20.77
C GLU A 476 3.14 -27.40 -21.09
N ALA A 477 2.91 -26.17 -21.56
CA ALA A 477 3.99 -25.20 -21.79
C ALA A 477 4.74 -24.82 -20.49
N GLU A 478 4.05 -24.83 -19.34
CA GLU A 478 4.66 -24.65 -18.01
C GLU A 478 5.38 -25.91 -17.48
N GLY A 479 5.37 -27.02 -18.22
CA GLY A 479 6.06 -28.27 -17.86
C GLY A 479 5.21 -29.29 -17.09
N PHE A 480 3.89 -29.11 -17.02
CA PHE A 480 2.96 -30.07 -16.43
C PHE A 480 2.39 -31.04 -17.48
N SER A 481 1.80 -32.16 -17.06
CA SER A 481 1.02 -33.01 -17.99
C SER A 481 -0.30 -32.31 -18.36
N PRO A 482 -0.69 -32.23 -19.64
CA PRO A 482 -1.85 -31.44 -20.09
C PRO A 482 -3.16 -31.92 -19.46
N PHE A 483 -4.00 -30.96 -19.06
CA PHE A 483 -5.35 -31.19 -18.53
C PHE A 483 -6.15 -29.91 -18.39
N ASP A 484 -7.46 -30.03 -18.63
CA ASP A 484 -8.36 -28.89 -18.55
C ASP A 484 -9.04 -28.73 -17.18
N GLY A 485 -9.02 -29.75 -16.31
CA GLY A 485 -9.70 -29.66 -15.00
C GLY A 485 -9.31 -28.42 -14.19
N ASN A 486 -10.30 -27.73 -13.61
CA ASN A 486 -10.11 -26.50 -12.83
C ASN A 486 -9.46 -25.31 -13.59
N SER A 487 -9.37 -25.37 -14.92
CA SER A 487 -8.95 -24.24 -15.77
C SER A 487 -10.12 -23.32 -16.11
N TRP A 488 -9.82 -22.11 -16.59
CA TRP A 488 -10.83 -21.18 -17.11
C TRP A 488 -11.62 -21.78 -18.27
N LYS A 489 -10.97 -22.49 -19.19
CA LYS A 489 -11.65 -23.19 -20.28
C LYS A 489 -12.68 -24.18 -19.76
N ALA A 490 -12.32 -25.02 -18.78
CA ALA A 490 -13.28 -25.97 -18.20
C ALA A 490 -14.43 -25.26 -17.48
N GLY A 491 -14.17 -24.14 -16.81
CA GLY A 491 -15.22 -23.32 -16.21
C GLY A 491 -16.19 -22.74 -17.24
N PHE A 492 -15.66 -22.16 -18.32
CA PHE A 492 -16.47 -21.62 -19.42
C PHE A 492 -17.26 -22.70 -20.14
N ASP A 493 -16.66 -23.86 -20.42
CA ASP A 493 -17.34 -24.98 -21.05
C ASP A 493 -18.58 -25.37 -20.22
N ARG A 494 -18.48 -25.39 -18.89
CA ARG A 494 -19.62 -25.65 -17.98
C ARG A 494 -20.66 -24.53 -17.98
N LEU A 495 -20.24 -23.26 -17.91
CA LEU A 495 -21.15 -22.09 -17.89
C LEU A 495 -21.90 -21.91 -19.22
N PHE A 496 -21.21 -22.03 -20.37
CA PHE A 496 -21.83 -21.95 -21.68
C PHE A 496 -22.76 -23.14 -21.96
N THR A 497 -22.42 -24.32 -21.45
CA THR A 497 -23.34 -25.46 -21.50
C THR A 497 -24.59 -25.16 -20.66
N GLY A 498 -24.43 -24.65 -19.43
CA GLY A 498 -25.55 -24.18 -18.59
C GLY A 498 -26.44 -23.16 -19.28
N TYR A 499 -25.85 -22.17 -19.95
CA TYR A 499 -26.58 -21.19 -20.77
C TYR A 499 -27.39 -21.84 -21.91
N ALA A 500 -26.88 -22.91 -22.52
CA ALA A 500 -27.51 -23.55 -23.68
C ALA A 500 -28.60 -24.57 -23.33
N VAL A 501 -28.42 -25.34 -22.26
CA VAL A 501 -29.31 -26.47 -21.91
C VAL A 501 -30.10 -26.25 -20.61
N GLY A 502 -29.79 -25.21 -19.84
CA GLY A 502 -30.30 -24.99 -18.49
C GLY A 502 -29.55 -25.80 -17.43
N ASP A 503 -29.93 -25.65 -16.16
CA ASP A 503 -29.38 -26.36 -15.00
C ASP A 503 -30.43 -27.21 -14.25
N GLU A 504 -31.63 -27.39 -14.83
CA GLU A 504 -32.76 -28.09 -14.18
C GLU A 504 -32.49 -29.59 -13.93
N GLU A 505 -31.68 -30.25 -14.77
CA GLU A 505 -31.30 -31.66 -14.57
C GLU A 505 -29.78 -31.78 -14.36
N LEU A 506 -29.38 -32.34 -13.20
CA LEU A 506 -27.99 -32.68 -12.87
C LEU A 506 -27.52 -33.88 -13.73
N ALA A 507 -27.15 -33.59 -14.97
CA ALA A 507 -26.67 -34.57 -15.93
C ALA A 507 -25.49 -34.00 -16.75
N LEU A 508 -24.65 -34.91 -17.25
CA LEU A 508 -23.59 -34.52 -18.19
C LEU A 508 -24.19 -34.32 -19.59
N TYR A 509 -23.77 -33.26 -20.26
CA TYR A 509 -24.01 -33.01 -21.68
C TYR A 509 -22.68 -33.11 -22.42
N ASP A 510 -22.53 -34.11 -23.31
CA ASP A 510 -21.27 -34.42 -24.01
C ASP A 510 -20.05 -34.51 -23.07
N GLY A 511 -20.25 -35.06 -21.87
CA GLY A 511 -19.20 -35.20 -20.85
C GLY A 511 -18.93 -33.94 -20.00
N ILE A 512 -19.66 -32.84 -20.21
CA ILE A 512 -19.54 -31.59 -19.45
C ILE A 512 -20.74 -31.45 -18.49
N LEU A 513 -20.48 -31.07 -17.24
CA LEU A 513 -21.54 -30.78 -16.27
C LEU A 513 -21.96 -29.30 -16.37
N PRO A 514 -23.20 -28.99 -16.79
CA PRO A 514 -23.70 -27.62 -16.83
C PRO A 514 -23.58 -26.93 -15.45
N ALA A 515 -23.35 -25.62 -15.43
CA ALA A 515 -23.25 -24.84 -14.21
C ALA A 515 -23.88 -23.44 -14.36
N GLY A 516 -24.44 -22.94 -13.26
CA GLY A 516 -25.02 -21.62 -13.10
C GLY A 516 -26.38 -21.44 -13.78
N PRO A 517 -27.32 -20.69 -13.16
CA PRO A 517 -28.52 -20.21 -13.85
C PRO A 517 -28.13 -19.04 -14.76
N VAL A 518 -27.42 -19.34 -15.84
CA VAL A 518 -26.98 -18.35 -16.82
C VAL A 518 -28.15 -18.10 -17.77
N GLU A 519 -29.02 -17.15 -17.43
CA GLU A 519 -30.14 -16.71 -18.27
C GLU A 519 -30.18 -15.18 -18.42
N GLY A 520 -30.77 -14.71 -19.52
CA GLY A 520 -31.01 -13.27 -19.75
C GLY A 520 -29.73 -12.42 -19.70
N GLU A 521 -29.71 -11.42 -18.82
CA GLU A 521 -28.59 -10.48 -18.64
C GLU A 521 -27.29 -11.18 -18.19
N HIS A 522 -27.39 -12.35 -17.54
CA HIS A 522 -26.23 -13.14 -17.14
C HIS A 522 -25.48 -13.76 -18.34
N GLY A 523 -26.18 -14.07 -19.44
CA GLY A 523 -25.52 -14.54 -20.67
C GLY A 523 -24.64 -13.46 -21.30
N ALA A 524 -25.07 -12.20 -21.25
CA ALA A 524 -24.27 -11.07 -21.71
C ALA A 524 -23.02 -10.88 -20.85
N LEU A 525 -23.15 -10.99 -19.52
CA LEU A 525 -22.01 -10.95 -18.59
C LEU A 525 -21.01 -12.07 -18.86
N LEU A 526 -21.47 -13.30 -19.10
CA LEU A 526 -20.60 -14.43 -19.44
C LEU A 526 -19.78 -14.15 -20.71
N GLY A 527 -20.41 -13.55 -21.73
CA GLY A 527 -19.74 -13.12 -22.95
C GLY A 527 -18.69 -12.03 -22.72
N LYS A 528 -18.98 -11.04 -21.86
CA LYS A 528 -18.01 -10.01 -21.48
C LYS A 528 -16.80 -10.61 -20.75
N LEU A 529 -17.04 -11.55 -19.83
CA LEU A 529 -15.97 -12.24 -19.09
C LEU A 529 -15.09 -13.09 -20.01
N ALA A 530 -15.69 -13.78 -20.99
CA ALA A 530 -14.95 -14.52 -22.01
C ALA A 530 -14.07 -13.57 -22.85
N TRP A 531 -14.64 -12.46 -23.32
CA TRP A 531 -13.88 -11.45 -24.07
C TRP A 531 -12.72 -10.87 -23.26
N PHE A 532 -12.92 -10.62 -21.96
CA PHE A 532 -11.86 -10.19 -21.05
C PHE A 532 -10.73 -11.20 -20.96
N LEU A 533 -11.06 -12.47 -20.69
CA LEU A 533 -10.04 -13.52 -20.53
C LEU A 533 -9.31 -13.84 -21.82
N ASP A 534 -9.97 -13.80 -22.98
CA ASP A 534 -9.33 -13.95 -24.28
C ASP A 534 -8.34 -12.79 -24.54
N SER A 535 -8.74 -11.56 -24.25
CA SER A 535 -7.89 -10.37 -24.39
C SER A 535 -6.70 -10.43 -23.43
N LEU A 536 -6.92 -10.86 -22.19
CA LEU A 536 -5.88 -11.05 -21.16
C LEU A 536 -4.88 -12.14 -21.57
N THR A 537 -5.38 -13.25 -22.10
CA THR A 537 -4.55 -14.36 -22.62
C THR A 537 -3.66 -13.89 -23.77
N ALA A 538 -4.24 -13.14 -24.73
CA ALA A 538 -3.48 -12.56 -25.83
C ALA A 538 -2.42 -11.56 -25.34
N TYR A 539 -2.75 -10.74 -24.33
CA TYR A 539 -1.82 -9.80 -23.72
C TYR A 539 -0.64 -10.50 -23.04
N VAL A 540 -0.89 -11.47 -22.15
CA VAL A 540 0.17 -12.19 -21.41
C VAL A 540 1.09 -12.94 -22.37
N LYS A 541 0.54 -13.63 -23.38
CA LYS A 541 1.34 -14.25 -24.45
C LYS A 541 2.12 -13.22 -25.27
N GLY A 542 1.55 -12.03 -25.42
CA GLY A 542 2.23 -10.88 -25.99
C GLY A 542 3.50 -10.54 -25.21
N LEU A 543 3.47 -10.54 -23.87
CA LEU A 543 4.61 -10.19 -23.02
C LEU A 543 5.81 -11.14 -23.17
N GLU A 544 5.57 -12.40 -23.54
CA GLU A 544 6.63 -13.41 -23.73
C GLU A 544 7.47 -13.20 -24.99
N GLN A 545 7.00 -12.39 -25.93
CA GLN A 545 7.72 -12.13 -27.18
C GLN A 545 8.68 -10.95 -27.00
N SER A 546 9.96 -11.18 -27.26
CA SER A 546 10.93 -10.09 -27.39
C SER A 546 10.64 -9.27 -28.65
N ARG A 547 10.70 -7.95 -28.53
CA ARG A 547 10.36 -6.97 -29.58
C ARG A 547 11.33 -5.81 -29.60
N SER A 548 11.42 -5.09 -30.71
CA SER A 548 12.11 -3.79 -30.71
C SER A 548 11.36 -2.78 -29.83
N ALA A 549 12.01 -1.68 -29.45
CA ALA A 549 11.37 -0.63 -28.66
C ALA A 549 10.14 -0.02 -29.36
N GLU A 550 10.19 0.18 -30.68
CA GLU A 550 9.07 0.69 -31.49
C GLU A 550 7.90 -0.29 -31.50
N GLU A 551 8.18 -1.58 -31.66
CA GLU A 551 7.16 -2.63 -31.61
C GLU A 551 6.52 -2.75 -30.22
N TRP A 552 7.29 -2.51 -29.14
CA TRP A 552 6.76 -2.43 -27.78
C TRP A 552 5.82 -1.23 -27.59
N VAL A 553 6.18 -0.06 -28.10
CA VAL A 553 5.30 1.12 -28.09
C VAL A 553 3.97 0.78 -28.77
N ALA A 554 4.02 0.24 -29.99
CA ALA A 554 2.82 -0.14 -30.73
C ALA A 554 2.00 -1.25 -30.03
N PHE A 555 2.67 -2.17 -29.32
CA PHE A 555 2.01 -3.19 -28.51
C PHE A 555 1.25 -2.56 -27.34
N PHE A 556 1.90 -1.68 -26.58
CA PHE A 556 1.25 -1.03 -25.43
C PHE A 556 0.15 -0.05 -25.83
N ASP A 557 0.25 0.64 -26.96
CA ASP A 557 -0.85 1.48 -27.45
C ASP A 557 -2.14 0.65 -27.63
N ARG A 558 -2.03 -0.55 -28.22
CA ARG A 558 -3.17 -1.48 -28.32
C ARG A 558 -3.66 -2.00 -26.98
N VAL A 559 -2.74 -2.20 -26.02
CA VAL A 559 -3.10 -2.64 -24.66
C VAL A 559 -3.88 -1.55 -23.94
N LEU A 560 -3.44 -0.29 -24.03
CA LEU A 560 -4.13 0.85 -23.44
C LEU A 560 -5.53 1.01 -24.07
N GLU A 561 -5.66 0.88 -25.39
CA GLU A 561 -6.95 0.90 -26.09
C GLU A 561 -7.90 -0.24 -25.67
N THR A 562 -7.35 -1.41 -25.34
CA THR A 562 -8.15 -2.61 -25.00
C THR A 562 -8.57 -2.65 -23.54
N PHE A 563 -7.67 -2.27 -22.63
CA PHE A 563 -7.86 -2.45 -21.19
C PHE A 563 -8.21 -1.17 -20.43
N LEU A 564 -8.18 0.02 -21.06
CA LEU A 564 -8.46 1.28 -20.37
C LEU A 564 -9.46 2.12 -21.16
N THR A 565 -10.33 2.84 -20.44
CA THR A 565 -11.33 3.75 -21.02
C THR A 565 -10.86 5.21 -21.01
N ASP A 566 -11.08 5.90 -22.14
CA ASP A 566 -10.89 7.35 -22.31
C ASP A 566 -12.12 8.12 -21.78
N ASP A 567 -12.26 8.28 -20.45
CA ASP A 567 -13.37 9.08 -19.88
C ASP A 567 -12.95 10.54 -19.57
N GLU A 568 -13.90 11.48 -19.47
CA GLU A 568 -13.68 12.95 -19.43
C GLU A 568 -12.79 13.46 -18.28
N GLY A 569 -12.53 12.65 -17.25
CA GLY A 569 -11.60 12.97 -16.15
C GLY A 569 -10.21 12.30 -16.25
N ALA A 570 -9.95 11.51 -17.29
CA ALA A 570 -8.80 10.58 -17.40
C ALA A 570 -7.63 11.09 -18.26
N GLY A 571 -7.79 12.23 -18.94
CA GLY A 571 -6.90 12.63 -20.02
C GLY A 571 -5.42 12.79 -19.60
N GLU A 572 -5.16 13.26 -18.38
CA GLU A 572 -3.79 13.57 -17.94
C GLU A 572 -2.97 12.31 -17.62
N GLY A 573 -3.51 11.35 -16.88
CA GLY A 573 -2.78 10.12 -16.52
C GLY A 573 -2.47 9.22 -17.71
N LEU A 574 -3.47 9.01 -18.58
CA LEU A 574 -3.27 8.20 -19.78
C LEU A 574 -2.30 8.86 -20.78
N GLN A 575 -2.37 10.19 -20.92
CA GLN A 575 -1.38 10.91 -21.72
C GLN A 575 0.03 10.79 -21.11
N GLY A 576 0.15 10.90 -19.79
CA GLY A 576 1.42 10.69 -19.09
C GLY A 576 2.03 9.30 -19.32
N ILE A 577 1.20 8.26 -19.38
CA ILE A 577 1.61 6.90 -19.77
C ILE A 577 2.13 6.88 -21.21
N ARG A 578 1.37 7.42 -22.17
CA ARG A 578 1.77 7.50 -23.58
C ARG A 578 3.09 8.25 -23.75
N ASP A 579 3.25 9.38 -23.06
CA ASP A 579 4.49 10.17 -23.07
C ASP A 579 5.69 9.38 -22.51
N CYS A 580 5.48 8.47 -21.55
CA CYS A 580 6.54 7.58 -21.07
C CYS A 580 6.93 6.53 -22.13
N LEU A 581 5.95 5.94 -22.80
CA LEU A 581 6.14 4.96 -23.87
C LEU A 581 6.88 5.57 -25.06
N TYR A 582 6.41 6.72 -25.56
CA TYR A 582 7.02 7.38 -26.71
C TYR A 582 8.45 7.83 -26.41
N ARG A 583 8.72 8.38 -25.21
CA ARG A 583 10.10 8.72 -24.82
C ARG A 583 11.05 7.52 -24.80
N MET A 584 10.56 6.33 -24.46
CA MET A 584 11.37 5.11 -24.53
C MET A 584 11.66 4.73 -25.99
N GLY A 585 10.63 4.76 -26.85
CA GLY A 585 10.77 4.48 -28.28
C GLY A 585 11.72 5.45 -28.98
N ASP A 586 11.55 6.75 -28.74
CA ASP A 586 12.39 7.82 -29.31
C ASP A 586 13.86 7.63 -28.92
N ALA A 587 14.15 7.38 -27.64
CA ALA A 587 15.52 7.19 -27.15
C ALA A 587 16.20 5.95 -27.78
N ALA A 588 15.46 4.86 -28.00
CA ALA A 588 15.98 3.68 -28.68
C ALA A 588 16.20 3.92 -30.18
N GLY A 589 15.27 4.64 -30.83
CA GLY A 589 15.36 5.01 -32.25
C GLY A 589 16.54 5.95 -32.54
N GLU A 590 16.74 6.97 -31.70
CA GLU A 590 17.90 7.87 -31.77
C GLU A 590 19.23 7.14 -31.57
N ALA A 591 19.24 6.08 -30.75
CA ALA A 591 20.41 5.23 -30.54
C ALA A 591 20.69 4.29 -31.74
N GLU A 592 19.77 4.20 -32.70
CA GLU A 592 19.79 3.21 -33.79
C GLU A 592 19.90 1.79 -33.22
N ASN A 593 19.21 1.51 -32.12
CA ASN A 593 19.17 0.19 -31.52
C ASN A 593 17.92 -0.56 -31.97
N GLU A 594 18.11 -1.50 -32.91
CA GLU A 594 17.08 -2.38 -33.43
C GLU A 594 17.05 -3.75 -32.73
N ASP A 595 17.82 -3.93 -31.65
CA ASP A 595 17.89 -5.20 -30.93
C ASP A 595 16.52 -5.57 -30.35
N SER A 596 16.28 -6.88 -30.29
CA SER A 596 15.10 -7.41 -29.63
C SER A 596 15.24 -7.30 -28.11
N VAL A 597 14.26 -6.67 -27.47
CA VAL A 597 14.23 -6.36 -26.03
C VAL A 597 13.17 -7.23 -25.35
N GLU A 598 13.56 -7.86 -24.24
CA GLU A 598 12.63 -8.62 -23.39
C GLU A 598 11.74 -7.69 -22.56
N PHE A 599 10.53 -8.17 -22.25
CA PHE A 599 9.56 -7.42 -21.45
C PHE A 599 10.09 -6.99 -20.07
N SER A 600 11.01 -7.75 -19.48
CA SER A 600 11.63 -7.43 -18.17
C SER A 600 12.28 -6.05 -18.17
N VAL A 601 12.92 -5.66 -19.27
CA VAL A 601 13.53 -4.34 -19.47
C VAL A 601 12.46 -3.26 -19.59
N VAL A 602 11.45 -3.48 -20.43
CA VAL A 602 10.36 -2.52 -20.66
C VAL A 602 9.56 -2.27 -19.39
N ARG A 603 9.24 -3.33 -18.64
CA ARG A 603 8.60 -3.25 -17.31
C ARG A 603 9.43 -2.41 -16.35
N PHE A 604 10.75 -2.60 -16.32
CA PHE A 604 11.65 -1.80 -15.48
C PHE A 604 11.63 -0.32 -15.86
N ILE A 605 11.75 0.00 -17.16
CA ILE A 605 11.75 1.38 -17.67
C ILE A 605 10.44 2.08 -17.31
N LEU A 606 9.30 1.47 -17.63
CA LEU A 606 7.98 2.06 -17.39
C LEU A 606 7.69 2.22 -15.89
N LYS A 607 7.99 1.20 -15.07
CA LYS A 607 7.79 1.30 -13.62
C LYS A 607 8.66 2.36 -12.97
N THR A 608 9.86 2.60 -13.50
CA THR A 608 10.78 3.63 -13.03
C THR A 608 10.30 5.01 -13.46
N ALA A 609 9.89 5.17 -14.72
CA ALA A 609 9.35 6.43 -15.23
C ALA A 609 8.06 6.86 -14.52
N LEU A 610 7.14 5.92 -14.28
CA LEU A 610 5.87 6.17 -13.58
C LEU A 610 6.04 6.36 -12.06
N ALA A 611 7.19 5.95 -11.49
CA ALA A 611 7.50 6.24 -10.09
C ALA A 611 8.08 7.65 -9.88
N ALA A 612 8.48 8.33 -10.96
CA ALA A 612 9.03 9.67 -10.83
C ALA A 612 7.94 10.66 -10.37
N PRO A 613 8.26 11.60 -9.47
CA PRO A 613 7.31 12.61 -9.01
C PRO A 613 6.92 13.57 -10.13
N ASP A 614 5.64 13.97 -10.17
CA ASP A 614 5.17 15.04 -11.06
C ASP A 614 5.67 16.41 -10.56
N PRO A 615 6.47 17.14 -11.34
CA PRO A 615 7.00 18.44 -10.93
C PRO A 615 5.96 19.58 -10.85
N VAL A 616 4.74 19.41 -11.38
CA VAL A 616 3.88 20.55 -11.77
C VAL A 616 2.77 20.89 -10.76
N SER A 617 2.28 19.96 -9.93
CA SER A 617 1.05 20.16 -9.18
C SER A 617 1.22 20.40 -7.66
N GLY A 618 0.33 21.22 -7.07
CA GLY A 618 0.09 21.26 -5.62
C GLY A 618 0.89 22.27 -4.78
N PHE A 619 1.77 23.08 -5.37
CA PHE A 619 2.65 24.00 -4.63
C PHE A 619 2.06 25.41 -4.38
N ILE A 620 2.19 25.91 -3.14
CA ILE A 620 1.85 27.29 -2.71
C ILE A 620 0.44 27.66 -3.19
N THR A 621 -0.53 26.84 -2.77
CA THR A 621 -1.96 27.09 -2.93
C THR A 621 -2.49 27.93 -1.76
N SER A 622 -3.81 28.07 -1.62
CA SER A 622 -4.40 28.80 -0.48
C SER A 622 -4.36 28.03 0.86
N GLY A 623 -3.91 26.78 0.87
CA GLY A 623 -3.86 25.91 2.05
C GLY A 623 -2.44 25.60 2.54
N VAL A 624 -2.36 24.72 3.54
CA VAL A 624 -1.08 24.13 3.99
C VAL A 624 -0.49 23.31 2.86
N THR A 625 0.79 23.54 2.54
CA THR A 625 1.49 22.76 1.52
C THR A 625 2.26 21.61 2.19
N PHE A 626 2.04 20.38 1.74
CA PHE A 626 2.82 19.20 2.11
C PHE A 626 3.69 18.80 0.93
N CYS A 627 5.00 18.63 1.10
CA CYS A 627 5.90 18.30 -0.01
C CYS A 627 7.16 17.55 0.40
N ALA A 628 7.96 17.13 -0.58
CA ALA A 628 9.31 16.68 -0.31
C ALA A 628 10.21 17.87 0.07
N MET A 629 11.35 17.62 0.73
CA MET A 629 12.20 18.71 1.23
C MET A 629 12.94 19.50 0.13
N LEU A 630 13.17 18.93 -1.06
CA LEU A 630 13.99 19.57 -2.10
C LEU A 630 13.30 20.71 -2.86
N PRO A 631 12.05 20.59 -3.32
CA PRO A 631 11.47 21.61 -4.21
C PRO A 631 11.12 22.92 -3.52
N MET A 632 10.86 22.88 -2.21
CA MET A 632 10.62 24.06 -1.36
C MET A 632 11.85 24.48 -0.56
N ARG A 633 13.04 24.05 -0.98
CA ARG A 633 14.32 24.40 -0.36
C ARG A 633 14.49 25.91 -0.23
N SER A 634 14.86 26.34 0.96
CA SER A 634 15.21 27.73 1.31
C SER A 634 14.05 28.73 1.23
N ILE A 635 12.82 28.30 0.90
CA ILE A 635 11.70 29.24 0.77
C ILE A 635 11.20 29.63 2.16
N PRO A 636 11.06 30.93 2.45
CA PRO A 636 10.70 31.39 3.78
C PRO A 636 9.20 31.21 4.07
N PHE A 637 8.91 30.69 5.26
CA PHE A 637 7.57 30.51 5.81
C PHE A 637 7.54 30.94 7.29
N ARG A 638 6.36 31.34 7.77
CA ARG A 638 6.17 31.65 9.20
C ARG A 638 6.41 30.39 10.03
N VAL A 639 5.76 29.29 9.63
CA VAL A 639 5.90 27.99 10.27
C VAL A 639 6.41 26.96 9.26
N ILE A 640 7.46 26.21 9.63
CA ILE A 640 7.90 25.03 8.89
C ILE A 640 7.81 23.82 9.82
N ALA A 641 7.07 22.80 9.40
CA ALA A 641 7.00 21.50 10.04
C ALA A 641 7.79 20.46 9.23
N ILE A 642 8.60 19.63 9.89
CA ILE A 642 9.35 18.54 9.25
C ILE A 642 8.95 17.21 9.88
N LEU A 643 8.36 16.32 9.08
CA LEU A 643 7.94 14.98 9.49
C LEU A 643 9.06 13.95 9.23
N GLY A 644 9.10 12.87 10.01
CA GLY A 644 9.93 11.70 9.70
C GLY A 644 11.44 11.89 9.81
N MET A 645 11.91 12.77 10.69
CA MET A 645 13.35 13.03 10.92
C MET A 645 14.04 11.96 11.78
N GLY A 646 13.85 10.68 11.44
CA GLY A 646 14.40 9.53 12.16
C GLY A 646 15.78 9.09 11.68
N HIS A 647 16.47 8.28 12.49
CA HIS A 647 17.75 7.66 12.13
C HIS A 647 17.58 6.73 10.91
N GLY A 648 18.48 6.85 9.92
CA GLY A 648 18.44 6.07 8.69
C GLY A 648 17.49 6.63 7.61
N THR A 649 16.53 7.48 7.99
CA THR A 649 15.64 8.20 7.06
C THR A 649 16.29 9.47 6.52
N PHE A 650 16.94 10.25 7.40
CA PHE A 650 17.58 11.51 7.05
C PHE A 650 18.91 11.71 7.80
N PRO A 651 19.99 12.24 7.18
CA PRO A 651 20.13 12.58 5.75
C PRO A 651 20.07 11.32 4.88
N ARG A 652 19.54 11.44 3.66
CA ARG A 652 19.34 10.30 2.75
C ARG A 652 20.70 9.79 2.27
N GLN A 653 20.87 8.47 2.30
CA GLN A 653 22.08 7.82 1.80
C GLN A 653 21.88 7.34 0.37
N GLN A 654 22.86 7.60 -0.49
CA GLN A 654 22.95 7.01 -1.81
C GLN A 654 24.34 6.42 -1.97
N LYS A 655 24.39 5.12 -2.26
CA LYS A 655 25.66 4.43 -2.48
C LYS A 655 26.07 4.65 -3.94
N ALA A 656 27.19 5.32 -4.16
CA ALA A 656 27.75 5.48 -5.50
C ALA A 656 28.16 4.10 -6.07
N PRO A 657 28.08 3.90 -7.39
CA PRO A 657 28.61 2.71 -8.05
C PRO A 657 30.09 2.51 -7.70
N GLY A 658 30.54 1.27 -7.57
CA GLY A 658 31.93 0.97 -7.19
C GLY A 658 32.98 1.41 -8.23
N PHE A 659 32.53 1.76 -9.43
CA PHE A 659 33.35 2.25 -10.53
C PHE A 659 33.25 3.77 -10.75
N ASP A 660 32.51 4.50 -9.91
CA ASP A 660 32.39 5.95 -10.03
C ASP A 660 33.70 6.64 -9.62
N LEU A 661 34.37 7.26 -10.60
CA LEU A 661 35.65 7.96 -10.44
C LEU A 661 35.52 9.27 -9.66
N ILE A 662 34.34 9.93 -9.68
CA ILE A 662 34.06 11.10 -8.84
C ILE A 662 34.05 10.67 -7.38
N ALA A 663 33.37 9.56 -7.06
CA ALA A 663 33.34 9.02 -5.70
C ALA A 663 34.72 8.51 -5.23
N ALA A 664 35.51 7.93 -6.14
CA ALA A 664 36.87 7.46 -5.84
C ALA A 664 37.86 8.60 -5.56
N SER A 665 37.74 9.71 -6.30
CA SER A 665 38.58 10.90 -6.16
C SER A 665 37.74 12.20 -6.09
N PRO A 666 37.15 12.49 -4.91
CA PRO A 666 36.31 13.67 -4.74
C PRO A 666 37.10 14.97 -4.89
N ARG A 667 36.51 15.96 -5.57
CA ARG A 667 36.98 17.33 -5.75
C ARG A 667 35.93 18.30 -5.19
N ARG A 668 36.34 19.56 -4.98
CA ARG A 668 35.45 20.66 -4.59
C ARG A 668 34.33 20.84 -5.63
N GLY A 669 33.10 21.02 -5.17
CA GLY A 669 31.94 21.24 -6.06
C GLY A 669 31.32 19.95 -6.60
N ASP A 670 31.84 18.78 -6.20
CA ASP A 670 31.21 17.50 -6.52
C ASP A 670 29.87 17.34 -5.84
N ARG A 671 28.95 16.70 -6.55
CA ARG A 671 27.65 16.35 -5.98
C ARG A 671 27.83 15.35 -4.84
N SER A 672 27.25 15.68 -3.69
CA SER A 672 27.17 14.74 -2.57
C SER A 672 25.82 14.84 -1.92
N ARG A 673 24.96 13.85 -2.15
CA ARG A 673 23.59 13.84 -1.58
C ARG A 673 23.58 13.97 -0.06
N ARG A 674 24.59 13.39 0.61
CA ARG A 674 24.76 13.54 2.05
C ARG A 674 25.08 14.99 2.44
N LYS A 675 25.98 15.68 1.74
CA LYS A 675 26.29 17.09 2.02
C LYS A 675 25.10 17.98 1.66
N ASP A 676 24.44 17.70 0.54
CA ASP A 676 23.23 18.41 0.08
C ASP A 676 22.12 18.34 1.12
N ASP A 677 21.80 17.16 1.66
CA ASP A 677 20.75 17.00 2.68
C ASP A 677 21.11 17.68 4.01
N ARG A 678 22.39 17.67 4.42
CA ARG A 678 22.83 18.39 5.61
C ARG A 678 22.68 19.90 5.42
N TYR A 679 23.04 20.41 4.25
CA TYR A 679 22.92 21.83 3.94
C TYR A 679 21.47 22.25 3.75
N LEU A 680 20.63 21.37 3.18
CA LEU A 680 19.18 21.56 3.08
C LEU A 680 18.55 21.77 4.45
N PHE A 681 18.92 20.98 5.46
CA PHE A 681 18.42 21.17 6.82
C PHE A 681 18.81 22.53 7.41
N LEU A 682 20.05 22.96 7.17
CA LEU A 682 20.52 24.28 7.58
C LEU A 682 19.73 25.40 6.88
N GLU A 683 19.49 25.29 5.58
CA GLU A 683 18.70 26.28 4.84
C GLU A 683 17.25 26.33 5.30
N ILE A 684 16.65 25.19 5.62
CA ILE A 684 15.31 25.15 6.22
C ILE A 684 15.32 25.90 7.55
N LEU A 685 16.28 25.60 8.44
CA LEU A 685 16.44 26.29 9.73
C LEU A 685 16.54 27.81 9.57
N LEU A 686 17.25 28.29 8.54
CA LEU A 686 17.40 29.72 8.23
C LEU A 686 16.15 30.34 7.56
N SER A 687 15.28 29.52 7.00
CA SER A 687 14.07 29.95 6.26
C SER A 687 12.85 30.08 7.17
N VAL A 688 12.88 29.47 8.35
CA VAL A 688 11.83 29.63 9.36
C VAL A 688 11.82 31.05 9.90
N ARG A 689 10.64 31.66 10.02
CA ARG A 689 10.48 33.00 10.60
C ARG A 689 9.96 33.00 12.02
N GLU A 690 9.13 32.05 12.39
CA GLU A 690 8.51 32.01 13.73
C GLU A 690 8.68 30.65 14.41
N THR A 691 8.25 29.56 13.77
CA THR A 691 8.22 28.24 14.40
C THR A 691 8.79 27.13 13.52
N LEU A 692 9.79 26.42 14.06
CA LEU A 692 10.30 25.16 13.52
C LEU A 692 9.74 24.01 14.35
N TRP A 693 8.85 23.24 13.74
CA TRP A 693 8.23 22.06 14.33
C TRP A 693 8.84 20.81 13.68
N VAL A 694 9.39 19.87 14.45
CA VAL A 694 10.03 18.67 13.89
C VAL A 694 9.47 17.42 14.56
N SER A 695 9.20 16.36 13.80
CA SER A 695 8.85 15.06 14.35
C SER A 695 9.66 13.92 13.76
N TYR A 696 9.67 12.81 14.51
CA TYR A 696 10.21 11.54 14.06
C TYR A 696 9.51 10.39 14.78
N THR A 697 9.64 9.20 14.21
CA THR A 697 9.22 7.96 14.85
C THR A 697 10.25 7.57 15.90
N GLY A 698 10.00 7.93 17.16
CA GLY A 698 10.91 7.74 18.29
C GLY A 698 10.59 6.56 19.19
N GLN A 699 9.47 5.87 18.94
CA GLN A 699 9.07 4.67 19.67
C GLN A 699 8.50 3.61 18.71
N SER A 700 8.83 2.33 18.94
CA SER A 700 8.27 1.21 18.19
C SER A 700 6.80 0.95 18.54
N ILE A 701 5.92 0.82 17.53
CA ILE A 701 4.51 0.42 17.73
C ILE A 701 4.34 -0.99 18.31
N ARG A 702 5.37 -1.85 18.19
CA ARG A 702 5.27 -3.27 18.57
C ARG A 702 5.62 -3.52 20.02
N ASP A 703 6.74 -2.93 20.47
CA ASP A 703 7.35 -3.21 21.77
C ASP A 703 7.70 -1.94 22.56
N ASN A 704 7.38 -0.75 22.04
CA ASN A 704 7.61 0.55 22.66
C ASN A 704 9.10 0.85 22.95
N SER A 705 10.02 0.17 22.27
CA SER A 705 11.46 0.47 22.33
C SER A 705 11.77 1.86 21.75
N THR A 706 12.76 2.55 22.34
CA THR A 706 13.19 3.89 21.89
C THR A 706 13.98 3.80 20.59
N LEU A 707 13.61 4.63 19.63
CA LEU A 707 14.28 4.81 18.36
C LEU A 707 15.00 6.16 18.34
N GLN A 708 16.14 6.21 17.65
CA GLN A 708 16.99 7.40 17.63
C GLN A 708 16.53 8.39 16.55
N PRO A 709 16.61 9.70 16.81
CA PRO A 709 16.37 10.71 15.79
C PRO A 709 17.48 10.74 14.73
N SER A 710 17.28 11.54 13.69
CA SER A 710 18.33 11.88 12.72
C SER A 710 19.55 12.48 13.43
N VAL A 711 20.74 12.16 12.91
CA VAL A 711 22.02 12.73 13.41
C VAL A 711 22.00 14.26 13.39
N LEU A 712 21.33 14.88 12.42
CA LEU A 712 21.21 16.34 12.34
C LEU A 712 20.35 16.93 13.45
N LEU A 713 19.33 16.19 13.88
CA LEU A 713 18.48 16.58 14.99
C LEU A 713 19.23 16.41 16.31
N SER A 714 20.03 15.35 16.46
CA SER A 714 20.94 15.18 17.60
C SER A 714 21.95 16.33 17.69
N GLU A 715 22.60 16.70 16.57
CA GLU A 715 23.53 17.84 16.54
C GLU A 715 22.87 19.16 16.95
N LEU A 716 21.60 19.40 16.54
CA LEU A 716 20.83 20.58 16.94
C LEU A 716 20.47 20.55 18.43
N LEU A 717 20.02 19.40 18.96
CA LEU A 717 19.71 19.21 20.37
C LEU A 717 20.93 19.45 21.26
N ASP A 718 22.08 18.86 20.89
CA ASP A 718 23.35 19.04 21.61
C ASP A 718 23.79 20.51 21.60
N TYR A 719 23.59 21.21 20.48
CA TYR A 719 23.89 22.63 20.38
C TYR A 719 23.00 23.47 21.30
N VAL A 720 21.69 23.21 21.32
CA VAL A 720 20.72 23.90 22.19
C VAL A 720 21.06 23.71 23.68
N ASP A 721 21.46 22.52 24.09
CA ASP A 721 21.91 22.26 25.47
C ASP A 721 23.17 23.06 25.83
N GLY A 722 24.13 23.14 24.91
CA GLY A 722 25.33 23.95 25.09
C GLY A 722 25.03 25.45 25.17
N VAL A 723 24.19 25.98 24.26
CA VAL A 723 23.79 27.40 24.17
C VAL A 723 23.08 27.86 25.46
N THR A 724 22.28 26.98 26.07
CA THR A 724 21.55 27.25 27.32
C THR A 724 22.32 26.86 28.58
N ARG A 725 23.42 26.12 28.45
CA ARG A 725 24.20 25.48 29.55
C ARG A 725 23.31 24.66 30.48
N GLY A 726 22.37 23.91 29.90
CA GLY A 726 21.38 23.11 30.62
C GLY A 726 20.82 21.99 29.75
N ALA A 727 19.79 21.31 30.24
CA ALA A 727 19.04 20.30 29.51
C ALA A 727 17.80 20.92 28.84
N ALA A 728 18.03 21.88 27.94
CA ALA A 728 16.97 22.53 27.19
C ALA A 728 16.33 21.58 26.15
N SER A 729 17.11 20.61 25.65
CA SER A 729 16.68 19.51 24.79
C SER A 729 15.50 18.74 25.40
N GLU A 730 15.54 18.46 26.71
CA GLU A 730 14.45 17.78 27.44
C GLU A 730 13.16 18.62 27.50
N GLN A 731 13.26 19.94 27.40
CA GLN A 731 12.11 20.84 27.41
C GLN A 731 11.47 20.98 26.03
N ILE A 732 12.29 20.98 24.97
CA ILE A 732 11.81 21.09 23.58
C ILE A 732 11.38 19.75 22.98
N LEU A 733 11.85 18.62 23.53
CA LEU A 733 11.45 17.27 23.12
C LEU A 733 10.15 16.82 23.82
N VAL A 734 9.09 16.64 23.04
CA VAL A 734 7.79 16.15 23.49
C VAL A 734 7.62 14.69 23.08
N THR A 735 7.46 13.81 24.08
CA THR A 735 7.23 12.37 23.87
C THR A 735 5.72 12.09 23.86
N HIS A 736 5.18 11.71 22.70
CA HIS A 736 3.74 11.49 22.53
C HIS A 736 3.34 10.03 22.84
N PRO A 737 2.21 9.81 23.53
CA PRO A 737 1.59 8.48 23.62
C PRO A 737 1.12 7.91 22.27
N LEU A 738 1.05 6.58 22.18
CA LEU A 738 0.65 5.82 20.98
C LEU A 738 -0.74 6.18 20.44
N HIS A 739 -1.68 6.51 21.33
CA HIS A 739 -3.07 6.77 20.96
C HIS A 739 -3.48 8.22 21.28
N PRO A 740 -4.29 8.87 20.42
CA PRO A 740 -4.82 10.21 20.65
C PRO A 740 -5.73 10.30 21.89
N PHE A 741 -6.37 9.21 22.27
CA PHE A 741 -7.22 9.11 23.46
C PHE A 741 -6.47 8.70 24.74
N SER A 742 -5.14 8.77 24.75
CA SER A 742 -4.39 8.56 25.99
C SER A 742 -4.78 9.57 27.05
N SER A 743 -4.97 9.12 28.30
CA SER A 743 -5.38 9.98 29.40
C SER A 743 -4.40 11.13 29.66
N THR A 744 -3.12 10.97 29.29
CA THR A 744 -2.08 12.00 29.42
C THR A 744 -2.43 13.31 28.71
N TYR A 745 -3.14 13.27 27.58
CA TYR A 745 -3.56 14.48 26.83
C TYR A 745 -4.64 15.31 27.55
N PHE A 746 -5.24 14.76 28.61
CA PHE A 746 -6.35 15.38 29.34
C PHE A 746 -6.00 15.68 30.80
N GLN A 747 -4.76 15.44 31.21
CA GLN A 747 -4.29 15.75 32.56
C GLN A 747 -3.88 17.22 32.66
N PRO A 748 -4.33 17.95 33.70
CA PRO A 748 -3.85 19.30 33.96
C PRO A 748 -2.37 19.26 34.35
N GLY A 749 -1.51 19.98 33.63
CA GLY A 749 -0.09 20.17 33.98
C GLY A 749 0.95 19.86 32.90
N HIS A 750 0.56 19.25 31.77
CA HIS A 750 1.45 19.08 30.61
C HIS A 750 1.09 20.05 29.49
N PRO A 751 1.67 21.26 29.43
CA PRO A 751 1.25 22.30 28.48
C PRO A 751 1.43 21.89 27.01
N ARG A 752 2.33 20.94 26.72
CA ARG A 752 2.66 20.50 25.36
C ARG A 752 1.96 19.20 24.91
N LEU A 753 1.16 18.58 25.78
CA LEU A 753 0.37 17.38 25.46
C LEU A 753 -1.11 17.72 25.52
N PHE A 754 -1.68 18.05 24.37
CA PHE A 754 -3.11 18.34 24.19
C PHE A 754 -3.64 17.68 22.91
N THR A 755 -4.96 17.69 22.73
CA THR A 755 -5.61 17.31 21.47
C THR A 755 -6.87 18.12 21.23
N TYR A 756 -7.13 18.47 19.97
CA TYR A 756 -8.38 19.12 19.53
C TYR A 756 -9.44 18.10 19.08
N ASP A 757 -9.19 16.79 19.24
CA ASP A 757 -10.17 15.75 18.93
C ASP A 757 -11.14 15.48 20.08
N ALA A 758 -12.36 16.02 19.96
CA ALA A 758 -13.44 15.79 20.90
C ALA A 758 -13.86 14.31 21.00
N ALA A 759 -13.67 13.51 19.95
CA ALA A 759 -13.93 12.07 20.01
C ALA A 759 -12.95 11.36 20.94
N SER A 760 -11.66 11.67 20.81
CA SER A 760 -10.61 11.16 21.71
C SER A 760 -10.87 11.54 23.18
N ARG A 761 -11.37 12.75 23.46
CA ARG A 761 -11.79 13.14 24.83
C ARG A 761 -12.90 12.25 25.36
N ARG A 762 -13.93 11.93 24.54
CA ARG A 762 -15.03 11.04 24.95
C ARG A 762 -14.51 9.63 25.24
N VAL A 763 -13.62 9.11 24.39
CA VAL A 763 -13.01 7.78 24.58
C VAL A 763 -12.18 7.77 25.86
N ALA A 764 -11.30 8.75 26.07
CA ALA A 764 -10.48 8.85 27.27
C ALA A 764 -11.32 8.96 28.54
N ALA A 765 -12.39 9.77 28.53
CA ALA A 765 -13.32 9.90 29.64
C ALA A 765 -14.00 8.56 29.96
N ARG A 766 -14.42 7.80 28.94
CA ARG A 766 -15.00 6.46 29.12
C ARG A 766 -14.00 5.42 29.58
N MET A 767 -12.75 5.50 29.13
CA MET A 767 -11.68 4.60 29.60
C MET A 767 -11.26 4.88 31.04
N ALA A 768 -11.46 6.11 31.53
CA ALA A 768 -11.22 6.48 32.91
C ALA A 768 -12.33 5.99 33.87
N GLU A 769 -13.51 5.66 33.34
CA GLU A 769 -14.58 5.02 34.12
C GLU A 769 -14.25 3.54 34.38
N VAL A 770 -14.79 2.98 35.46
CA VAL A 770 -14.68 1.54 35.73
C VAL A 770 -15.32 0.79 34.56
N PRO A 771 -14.63 -0.16 33.91
CA PRO A 771 -15.21 -0.92 32.81
C PRO A 771 -16.51 -1.58 33.26
N VAL A 772 -17.63 -1.10 32.71
CA VAL A 772 -18.93 -1.75 32.87
C VAL A 772 -19.01 -2.80 31.79
N SER A 773 -19.15 -4.08 32.16
CA SER A 773 -19.43 -5.13 31.19
C SER A 773 -20.66 -4.73 30.38
N PRO A 774 -20.61 -4.75 29.04
CA PRO A 774 -21.77 -4.43 28.24
C PRO A 774 -22.92 -5.36 28.67
N PRO A 775 -24.18 -4.87 28.67
CA PRO A 775 -25.30 -5.74 28.95
C PRO A 775 -25.26 -6.93 27.98
N PRO A 776 -25.67 -8.14 28.42
CA PRO A 776 -25.79 -9.29 27.53
C PRO A 776 -26.60 -8.91 26.29
N PHE A 777 -26.12 -9.33 25.12
CA PHE A 777 -26.75 -9.00 23.84
C PHE A 777 -28.21 -9.47 23.79
N ALA A 778 -28.45 -10.70 24.22
CA ALA A 778 -29.78 -11.29 24.27
C ALA A 778 -30.27 -11.45 25.72
N ARG A 779 -31.58 -11.29 25.90
CA ARG A 779 -32.28 -11.71 27.12
C ARG A 779 -32.28 -13.23 27.18
N LEU A 780 -31.94 -13.81 28.32
CA LEU A 780 -32.08 -15.23 28.58
C LEU A 780 -33.54 -15.52 28.98
N SER A 781 -34.10 -16.62 28.48
CA SER A 781 -35.39 -17.14 28.94
C SER A 781 -35.20 -18.43 29.72
N ASP A 782 -36.04 -18.64 30.73
CA ASP A 782 -36.15 -19.91 31.44
C ASP A 782 -37.36 -20.68 30.88
N PRO A 783 -37.23 -21.96 30.48
CA PRO A 783 -38.37 -22.76 30.01
C PRO A 783 -39.41 -23.08 31.10
N ASP A 784 -39.11 -22.75 32.36
CA ASP A 784 -40.03 -22.90 33.50
C ASP A 784 -40.83 -21.64 33.85
N ASP A 785 -40.58 -20.53 33.16
CA ASP A 785 -41.38 -19.31 33.33
C ASP A 785 -42.82 -19.49 32.79
N GLU A 786 -43.72 -18.57 33.15
CA GLU A 786 -45.04 -18.48 32.50
C GLU A 786 -44.85 -17.97 31.07
N LEU A 787 -44.87 -18.90 30.11
CA LEU A 787 -44.69 -18.63 28.68
C LEU A 787 -46.05 -18.60 27.97
N GLU A 788 -46.24 -17.62 27.10
CA GLU A 788 -47.35 -17.63 26.14
C GLU A 788 -47.02 -18.66 25.05
N LEU A 789 -47.77 -19.75 25.02
CA LEU A 789 -47.64 -20.76 23.97
C LEU A 789 -48.28 -20.25 22.67
N PRO A 790 -47.67 -20.50 21.51
CA PRO A 790 -48.22 -20.11 20.22
C PRO A 790 -49.51 -20.89 19.92
N GLU A 791 -50.45 -20.29 19.19
CA GLU A 791 -51.70 -20.97 18.81
C GLU A 791 -51.44 -22.16 17.85
N ALA A 792 -50.46 -22.03 16.96
CA ALA A 792 -50.08 -23.06 16.01
C ALA A 792 -48.57 -23.05 15.70
N LEU A 793 -48.01 -24.21 15.41
CA LEU A 793 -46.63 -24.43 14.99
C LEU A 793 -46.56 -25.41 13.83
N THR A 794 -45.55 -25.24 12.97
CA THR A 794 -45.23 -26.25 11.96
C THR A 794 -44.10 -27.15 12.45
N LEU A 795 -44.11 -28.41 12.03
CA LEU A 795 -43.05 -29.35 12.39
C LEU A 795 -41.67 -28.86 11.91
N GLU A 796 -41.62 -28.26 10.71
CA GLU A 796 -40.41 -27.70 10.12
C GLU A 796 -39.85 -26.54 10.95
N SER A 797 -40.73 -25.74 11.58
CA SER A 797 -40.30 -24.66 12.47
C SER A 797 -39.64 -25.18 13.75
N LEU A 798 -40.15 -26.28 14.32
CA LEU A 798 -39.55 -26.96 15.47
C LEU A 798 -38.20 -27.60 15.08
N GLU A 799 -38.15 -28.28 13.94
CA GLU A 799 -36.91 -28.88 13.41
C GLU A 799 -35.83 -27.80 13.18
N ALA A 800 -36.18 -26.71 12.51
CA ALA A 800 -35.26 -25.60 12.25
C ALA A 800 -34.76 -24.93 13.54
N PHE A 801 -35.64 -24.74 14.52
CA PHE A 801 -35.28 -24.17 15.82
C PHE A 801 -34.30 -25.05 16.57
N PHE A 802 -34.63 -26.33 16.79
CA PHE A 802 -33.78 -27.22 17.58
C PHE A 802 -32.48 -27.63 16.87
N ALA A 803 -32.43 -27.55 15.54
CA ALA A 803 -31.18 -27.75 14.81
C ALA A 803 -30.13 -26.69 15.19
N HIS A 804 -30.54 -25.43 15.36
CA HIS A 804 -29.63 -24.35 15.76
C HIS A 804 -30.36 -23.17 16.44
N PRO A 805 -30.68 -23.24 17.74
CA PRO A 805 -31.55 -22.27 18.42
C PRO A 805 -31.07 -20.82 18.33
N CYS A 806 -29.76 -20.57 18.48
CA CYS A 806 -29.19 -19.22 18.37
C CYS A 806 -29.37 -18.60 16.96
N ARG A 807 -29.22 -19.42 15.91
CA ARG A 807 -29.36 -18.97 14.51
C ARG A 807 -30.83 -18.70 14.20
N TYR A 808 -31.72 -19.57 14.66
CA TYR A 808 -33.16 -19.36 14.55
C TYR A 808 -33.59 -18.06 15.24
N PHE A 809 -33.16 -17.83 16.50
CA PHE A 809 -33.45 -16.60 17.23
C PHE A 809 -32.96 -15.34 16.51
N LEU A 810 -31.70 -15.34 16.03
CA LEU A 810 -31.14 -14.18 15.35
C LEU A 810 -31.80 -13.95 13.97
N ARG A 811 -32.02 -15.00 13.18
CA ARG A 811 -32.54 -14.89 11.82
C ARG A 811 -34.06 -14.69 11.78
N GLU A 812 -34.83 -15.60 12.39
CA GLU A 812 -36.30 -15.55 12.36
C GLU A 812 -36.85 -14.57 13.41
N GLY A 813 -36.20 -14.46 14.57
CA GLY A 813 -36.66 -13.59 15.66
C GLY A 813 -36.26 -12.12 15.51
N LEU A 814 -35.02 -11.84 15.07
CA LEU A 814 -34.49 -10.47 14.93
C LEU A 814 -34.30 -10.01 13.48
N GLY A 815 -34.49 -10.88 12.48
CA GLY A 815 -34.25 -10.55 11.06
C GLY A 815 -32.77 -10.31 10.74
N LEU A 816 -31.84 -10.82 11.55
CA LEU A 816 -30.41 -10.62 11.37
C LEU A 816 -29.82 -11.68 10.44
N GLU A 817 -29.10 -11.23 9.42
CA GLU A 817 -28.27 -12.07 8.57
C GLU A 817 -26.80 -11.75 8.83
N LEU A 818 -26.07 -12.70 9.41
CA LEU A 818 -24.63 -12.56 9.61
C LEU A 818 -23.95 -12.83 8.27
N GLY A 819 -23.42 -11.78 7.64
CA GLY A 819 -22.65 -11.90 6.40
C GLY A 819 -21.55 -12.94 6.55
N GLY A 820 -21.49 -13.89 5.60
CA GLY A 820 -20.36 -14.81 5.50
C GLY A 820 -19.08 -14.02 5.22
N VAL A 821 -17.95 -14.52 5.71
CA VAL A 821 -16.66 -14.07 5.17
C VAL A 821 -16.64 -14.58 3.74
N GLU A 822 -16.63 -13.67 2.75
CA GLU A 822 -16.32 -14.07 1.38
C GLU A 822 -14.88 -14.57 1.37
N GLU A 823 -14.73 -15.89 1.37
CA GLU A 823 -13.42 -16.51 1.19
C GLU A 823 -12.97 -16.25 -0.25
N ALA A 824 -11.77 -15.71 -0.39
CA ALA A 824 -11.14 -15.57 -1.70
C ALA A 824 -11.13 -16.94 -2.40
N PRO A 825 -11.35 -16.98 -3.73
CA PRO A 825 -11.26 -18.23 -4.47
C PRO A 825 -9.90 -18.91 -4.20
N GLU A 826 -9.91 -20.22 -3.98
CA GLU A 826 -8.66 -20.96 -3.83
C GLU A 826 -7.81 -20.85 -5.11
N SER A 827 -6.50 -20.65 -4.98
CA SER A 827 -5.58 -20.58 -6.13
C SER A 827 -5.10 -21.95 -6.61
N CYS A 828 -5.40 -23.03 -5.88
CA CYS A 828 -4.89 -24.37 -6.14
C CYS A 828 -6.00 -25.36 -6.46
N GLU A 829 -5.70 -26.32 -7.33
CA GLU A 829 -6.58 -27.47 -7.59
C GLU A 829 -6.74 -28.36 -6.34
N PRO A 830 -7.87 -29.08 -6.21
CA PRO A 830 -8.10 -29.93 -5.05
C PRO A 830 -7.12 -31.10 -5.04
N PHE A 831 -6.30 -31.20 -4.00
CA PHE A 831 -5.48 -32.40 -3.73
C PHE A 831 -6.19 -33.42 -2.84
N THR A 832 -7.22 -32.96 -2.12
CA THR A 832 -8.10 -33.75 -1.27
C THR A 832 -9.49 -33.12 -1.29
N LEU A 833 -10.51 -33.85 -0.88
CA LEU A 833 -11.84 -33.29 -0.71
C LEU A 833 -11.96 -32.57 0.64
N SER A 834 -12.47 -31.34 0.62
CA SER A 834 -12.89 -30.67 1.84
C SER A 834 -14.03 -31.44 2.52
N GLY A 835 -14.25 -31.18 3.81
CA GLY A 835 -15.35 -31.83 4.55
C GLY A 835 -16.73 -31.55 3.95
N LEU A 836 -16.92 -30.37 3.35
CA LEU A 836 -18.16 -29.96 2.70
C LEU A 836 -18.29 -30.59 1.30
N ASP A 837 -17.22 -30.57 0.50
CA ASP A 837 -17.23 -31.15 -0.86
C ASP A 837 -17.44 -32.66 -0.82
N ARG A 838 -16.80 -33.34 0.14
CA ARG A 838 -17.04 -34.77 0.39
C ARG A 838 -18.50 -35.04 0.71
N TYR A 839 -19.10 -34.19 1.55
CA TYR A 839 -20.51 -34.33 1.93
C TYR A 839 -21.43 -34.13 0.73
N ARG A 840 -21.22 -33.08 -0.08
CA ARG A 840 -21.99 -32.79 -1.29
C ARG A 840 -21.89 -33.94 -2.30
N ALA A 841 -20.68 -34.33 -2.68
CA ALA A 841 -20.44 -35.39 -3.65
C ALA A 841 -21.01 -36.73 -3.20
N GLY A 842 -20.82 -37.11 -1.94
CA GLY A 842 -21.33 -38.38 -1.44
C GLY A 842 -22.83 -38.39 -1.16
N THR A 843 -23.46 -37.24 -0.87
CA THR A 843 -24.93 -37.15 -0.75
C THR A 843 -25.60 -37.47 -2.09
N LEU A 844 -25.07 -36.95 -3.20
CA LEU A 844 -25.57 -37.29 -4.55
C LEU A 844 -25.44 -38.79 -4.86
N LEU A 845 -24.28 -39.38 -4.56
CA LEU A 845 -24.08 -40.83 -4.74
C LEU A 845 -25.00 -41.66 -3.83
N PHE A 846 -25.30 -41.15 -2.64
CA PHE A 846 -26.19 -41.79 -1.68
C PHE A 846 -27.65 -41.75 -2.12
N GLU A 847 -28.14 -40.61 -2.62
CA GLU A 847 -29.50 -40.44 -3.13
C GLU A 847 -29.75 -41.33 -4.35
N GLU A 848 -28.79 -41.41 -5.29
CA GLU A 848 -28.85 -42.31 -6.45
C GLU A 848 -28.85 -43.79 -6.03
N ALA A 849 -27.99 -44.16 -5.06
CA ALA A 849 -27.96 -45.52 -4.55
C ALA A 849 -29.27 -45.92 -3.87
N LEU A 850 -29.99 -44.96 -3.27
CA LEU A 850 -31.28 -45.18 -2.62
C LEU A 850 -32.41 -45.36 -3.64
N SER A 851 -32.38 -44.66 -4.78
CA SER A 851 -33.36 -44.82 -5.87
C SER A 851 -33.18 -46.13 -6.66
N GLY A 852 -32.04 -46.80 -6.50
CA GLY A 852 -31.72 -48.05 -7.19
C GLY A 852 -31.31 -47.87 -8.66
N GLU A 853 -30.96 -46.64 -9.05
CA GLU A 853 -30.47 -46.30 -10.38
C GLU A 853 -29.01 -46.75 -10.58
N ALA A 854 -28.58 -46.85 -11.85
CA ALA A 854 -27.22 -47.26 -12.16
C ALA A 854 -26.24 -46.11 -11.81
N PRO A 855 -25.14 -46.39 -11.07
CA PRO A 855 -24.27 -45.34 -10.54
C PRO A 855 -23.51 -44.57 -11.64
N GLU A 856 -23.53 -45.01 -12.89
CA GLU A 856 -22.77 -44.39 -13.98
C GLU A 856 -23.11 -42.90 -14.18
N LYS A 857 -24.39 -42.52 -14.06
CA LYS A 857 -24.84 -41.12 -14.20
C LYS A 857 -24.26 -40.25 -13.08
N SER A 858 -24.47 -40.64 -11.82
CA SER A 858 -23.99 -39.89 -10.65
C SER A 858 -22.47 -39.87 -10.49
N LEU A 859 -21.78 -40.96 -10.86
CA LEU A 859 -20.31 -41.01 -10.94
C LEU A 859 -19.76 -39.99 -11.95
N GLY A 860 -20.41 -39.87 -13.11
CA GLY A 860 -20.11 -38.87 -14.12
C GLY A 860 -20.31 -37.45 -13.59
N VAL A 861 -21.44 -37.18 -12.93
CA VAL A 861 -21.75 -35.87 -12.32
C VAL A 861 -20.70 -35.49 -11.27
N VAL A 862 -20.39 -36.36 -10.30
CA VAL A 862 -19.39 -36.07 -9.25
C VAL A 862 -18.00 -35.81 -9.85
N SER A 863 -17.64 -36.53 -10.91
CA SER A 863 -16.39 -36.29 -11.64
C SER A 863 -16.40 -34.94 -12.37
N GLY A 864 -17.54 -34.56 -12.95
CA GLY A 864 -17.76 -33.30 -13.66
C GLY A 864 -17.84 -32.05 -12.76
N MET A 865 -18.02 -32.22 -11.44
CA MET A 865 -18.03 -31.09 -10.48
C MET A 865 -16.69 -30.37 -10.35
N GLY A 866 -15.58 -31.01 -10.73
CA GLY A 866 -14.24 -30.45 -10.59
C GLY A 866 -13.70 -30.44 -9.15
N LEU A 867 -14.32 -31.18 -8.23
CA LEU A 867 -13.93 -31.26 -6.81
C LEU A 867 -12.94 -32.39 -6.51
N LEU A 868 -12.83 -33.38 -7.39
CA LEU A 868 -11.96 -34.53 -7.17
C LEU A 868 -10.50 -34.22 -7.56
N PRO A 869 -9.52 -34.72 -6.79
CA PRO A 869 -8.13 -34.68 -7.18
C PRO A 869 -7.84 -35.43 -8.48
N ARG A 870 -6.72 -35.11 -9.11
CA ARG A 870 -6.38 -35.69 -10.41
C ARG A 870 -5.93 -37.14 -10.34
N GLY A 871 -6.14 -37.84 -11.46
CA GLY A 871 -5.65 -39.20 -11.70
C GLY A 871 -6.19 -40.24 -10.72
N GLU A 872 -5.33 -41.21 -10.37
CA GLU A 872 -5.71 -42.34 -9.51
C GLU A 872 -6.15 -41.93 -8.10
N VAL A 873 -5.70 -40.77 -7.60
CA VAL A 873 -6.13 -40.28 -6.28
C VAL A 873 -7.61 -39.93 -6.30
N GLY A 874 -8.08 -39.19 -7.30
CA GLY A 874 -9.50 -38.90 -7.49
C GLY A 874 -10.32 -40.15 -7.75
N ALA A 875 -9.82 -41.05 -8.61
CA ALA A 875 -10.50 -42.32 -8.88
C ALA A 875 -10.60 -43.22 -7.64
N HIS A 876 -9.62 -43.17 -6.73
CA HIS A 876 -9.68 -43.86 -5.45
C HIS A 876 -10.71 -43.24 -4.52
N LEU A 877 -10.69 -41.91 -4.37
CA LEU A 877 -11.65 -41.17 -3.55
C LEU A 877 -13.09 -41.38 -4.03
N LEU A 878 -13.32 -41.36 -5.34
CA LEU A 878 -14.65 -41.62 -5.91
C LEU A 878 -15.13 -43.04 -5.57
N ARG A 879 -14.29 -44.06 -5.76
CA ARG A 879 -14.61 -45.44 -5.35
C ARG A 879 -14.89 -45.56 -3.86
N GLU A 880 -14.15 -44.83 -3.03
CA GLU A 880 -14.36 -44.77 -1.59
C GLU A 880 -15.73 -44.17 -1.26
N LEU A 881 -16.08 -43.03 -1.85
CA LEU A 881 -17.38 -42.38 -1.67
C LEU A 881 -18.53 -43.27 -2.13
N THR A 882 -18.41 -43.90 -3.30
CA THR A 882 -19.44 -44.82 -3.80
C THR A 882 -19.65 -46.00 -2.86
N ARG A 883 -18.56 -46.58 -2.33
CA ARG A 883 -18.65 -47.68 -1.35
C ARG A 883 -19.32 -47.22 -0.05
N GLU A 884 -18.96 -46.04 0.45
CA GLU A 884 -19.55 -45.48 1.67
C GLU A 884 -21.03 -45.14 1.49
N ALA A 885 -21.38 -44.49 0.38
CA ALA A 885 -22.75 -44.16 0.02
C ALA A 885 -23.60 -45.42 -0.12
N GLY A 886 -23.08 -46.43 -0.84
CA GLY A 886 -23.69 -47.75 -0.97
C GLY A 886 -23.89 -48.45 0.38
N ALA A 887 -22.90 -48.40 1.28
CA ALA A 887 -23.04 -49.01 2.61
C ALA A 887 -24.19 -48.42 3.43
N VAL A 888 -24.40 -47.09 3.35
CA VAL A 888 -25.53 -46.41 4.00
C VAL A 888 -26.85 -46.76 3.30
N ALA A 889 -26.89 -46.72 1.97
CA ALA A 889 -28.07 -47.07 1.18
C ALA A 889 -28.51 -48.53 1.38
N ASP A 890 -27.59 -49.48 1.38
CA ASP A 890 -27.83 -50.91 1.64
C ASP A 890 -28.42 -51.14 3.03
N ALA A 891 -27.90 -50.44 4.04
CA ALA A 891 -28.43 -50.51 5.41
C ALA A 891 -29.86 -49.98 5.50
N ILE A 892 -30.19 -48.90 4.77
CA ILE A 892 -31.57 -48.39 4.65
C ILE A 892 -32.45 -49.39 3.89
N ALA A 893 -31.99 -49.90 2.75
CA ALA A 893 -32.74 -50.88 1.95
C ALA A 893 -33.09 -52.14 2.76
N ALA A 894 -32.17 -52.61 3.62
CA ALA A 894 -32.41 -53.72 4.53
C ALA A 894 -33.48 -53.43 5.59
N LEU A 895 -33.60 -52.18 6.04
CA LEU A 895 -34.62 -51.74 7.02
C LEU A 895 -35.99 -51.51 6.37
N VAL A 896 -36.00 -51.04 5.13
CA VAL A 896 -37.23 -50.78 4.35
C VAL A 896 -37.84 -52.06 3.79
N ALA A 897 -37.01 -53.06 3.46
CA ALA A 897 -37.40 -54.36 2.94
C ALA A 897 -38.37 -54.31 1.72
N GLY A 898 -38.28 -53.24 0.92
CA GLY A 898 -39.14 -52.99 -0.24
C GLY A 898 -40.58 -52.57 0.07
N GLY A 899 -40.87 -52.13 1.30
CA GLY A 899 -42.16 -51.53 1.64
C GLY A 899 -42.34 -50.14 0.99
N ASP A 900 -43.58 -49.78 0.65
CA ASP A 900 -43.89 -48.45 0.15
C ASP A 900 -43.75 -47.40 1.28
N PRO A 901 -43.10 -46.25 1.02
CA PRO A 901 -42.96 -45.20 2.01
C PRO A 901 -44.33 -44.56 2.31
N LEU A 902 -44.69 -44.50 3.59
CA LEU A 902 -45.84 -43.74 4.05
C LEU A 902 -45.38 -42.35 4.53
N LEU A 903 -45.77 -41.31 3.79
CA LEU A 903 -45.69 -39.91 4.22
C LEU A 903 -47.10 -39.40 4.45
N GLU A 904 -47.38 -38.93 5.66
CA GLU A 904 -48.69 -38.38 6.01
C GLU A 904 -48.55 -37.00 6.63
N ARG A 905 -49.44 -36.09 6.25
CA ARG A 905 -49.56 -34.81 6.94
C ARG A 905 -50.44 -35.00 8.17
N GLN A 906 -49.86 -34.83 9.35
CA GLN A 906 -50.54 -35.02 10.61
C GLN A 906 -50.81 -33.69 11.30
N TRP A 907 -51.86 -33.69 12.12
CA TRP A 907 -52.24 -32.56 12.95
C TRP A 907 -52.57 -33.06 14.37
N VAL A 908 -51.83 -32.55 15.35
CA VAL A 908 -52.01 -32.91 16.76
C VAL A 908 -52.14 -31.65 17.61
N GLU A 909 -52.97 -31.73 18.65
CA GLU A 909 -53.11 -30.66 19.63
C GLU A 909 -52.45 -31.09 20.95
N ILE A 910 -51.56 -30.23 21.47
CA ILE A 910 -50.85 -30.44 22.73
C ILE A 910 -50.84 -29.15 23.52
N ALA A 911 -51.36 -29.19 24.76
CA ALA A 911 -51.43 -28.04 25.66
C ALA A 911 -52.04 -26.76 25.02
N GLY A 912 -53.00 -26.94 24.10
CA GLY A 912 -53.66 -25.83 23.37
C GLY A 912 -52.91 -25.34 22.12
N VAL A 913 -51.79 -25.96 21.76
CA VAL A 913 -51.00 -25.65 20.55
C VAL A 913 -51.29 -26.66 19.45
N ALA A 914 -51.67 -26.17 18.27
CA ALA A 914 -51.82 -26.97 17.06
C ALA A 914 -50.46 -27.21 16.39
N VAL A 915 -49.96 -28.45 16.36
CA VAL A 915 -48.74 -28.81 15.61
C VAL A 915 -49.13 -29.54 14.34
N ALA A 916 -48.71 -29.03 13.19
CA ALA A 916 -48.98 -29.63 11.88
C ALA A 916 -47.70 -29.79 11.06
N GLY A 917 -47.57 -30.89 10.32
CA GLY A 917 -46.43 -31.13 9.45
C GLY A 917 -46.50 -32.49 8.79
N GLU A 918 -45.58 -32.72 7.85
CA GLU A 918 -45.42 -34.02 7.22
C GLU A 918 -44.58 -34.94 8.12
N VAL A 919 -45.11 -36.12 8.45
CA VAL A 919 -44.39 -37.14 9.20
C VAL A 919 -44.07 -38.31 8.28
N GLY A 920 -42.81 -38.73 8.28
CA GLY A 920 -42.30 -39.84 7.47
C GLY A 920 -40.94 -39.57 6.82
N PRO A 921 -40.48 -40.47 5.94
CA PRO A 921 -41.16 -41.69 5.50
C PRO A 921 -41.19 -42.81 6.56
N PHE A 922 -42.34 -43.48 6.70
CA PHE A 922 -42.51 -44.70 7.49
C PHE A 922 -42.56 -45.95 6.61
N PHE A 923 -41.93 -47.03 7.07
CA PHE A 923 -41.94 -48.35 6.45
C PHE A 923 -42.45 -49.36 7.47
N GLY A 924 -43.73 -49.72 7.36
CA GLY A 924 -44.43 -50.41 8.43
C GLY A 924 -44.51 -49.55 9.69
N GLU A 925 -44.00 -50.05 10.82
CA GLU A 925 -44.01 -49.33 12.09
C GLU A 925 -42.75 -48.46 12.32
N ASN A 926 -41.82 -48.41 11.36
CA ASN A 926 -40.52 -47.77 11.54
C ASN A 926 -40.39 -46.50 10.68
N LEU A 927 -40.05 -45.36 11.29
CA LEU A 927 -39.53 -44.21 10.55
C LEU A 927 -38.08 -44.51 10.15
N VAL A 928 -37.71 -44.31 8.89
CA VAL A 928 -36.32 -44.53 8.44
C VAL A 928 -35.80 -43.26 7.76
N ALA A 929 -34.72 -42.70 8.30
CA ALA A 929 -34.04 -41.54 7.76
C ALA A 929 -32.57 -41.85 7.49
N GLY A 930 -32.01 -41.27 6.43
CA GLY A 930 -30.65 -41.53 5.99
C GLY A 930 -29.86 -40.25 5.74
N ARG A 931 -28.54 -40.30 5.98
CA ARG A 931 -27.63 -39.23 5.58
C ARG A 931 -26.26 -39.76 5.17
N PHE A 932 -25.63 -39.11 4.20
CA PHE A 932 -24.23 -39.36 3.87
C PHE A 932 -23.30 -38.65 4.87
N GLY A 933 -23.08 -39.23 6.05
CA GLY A 933 -22.16 -38.69 7.06
C GLY A 933 -22.49 -39.17 8.47
N LYS A 934 -21.65 -38.85 9.45
CA LYS A 934 -21.90 -39.22 10.84
C LYS A 934 -23.27 -38.70 11.29
N VAL A 935 -24.04 -39.55 12.00
CA VAL A 935 -25.30 -39.14 12.62
C VAL A 935 -25.03 -37.98 13.58
N ARG A 936 -25.73 -36.86 13.38
CA ARG A 936 -25.68 -35.67 14.22
C ARG A 936 -26.93 -35.57 15.07
N SER A 937 -26.82 -34.84 16.17
CA SER A 937 -27.96 -34.54 17.04
C SER A 937 -29.16 -33.96 16.30
N GLN A 938 -28.94 -33.05 15.34
CA GLN A 938 -30.04 -32.46 14.57
C GLN A 938 -30.85 -33.52 13.79
N ASP A 939 -30.22 -34.58 13.27
CA ASP A 939 -30.91 -35.62 12.51
C ASP A 939 -31.75 -36.48 13.47
N LEU A 940 -31.21 -36.78 14.65
CA LEU A 940 -31.92 -37.49 15.71
C LEU A 940 -33.10 -36.66 16.24
N ILE A 941 -32.92 -35.35 16.44
CA ILE A 941 -33.98 -34.46 16.89
C ILE A 941 -35.11 -34.39 15.86
N SER A 942 -34.81 -34.27 14.56
CA SER A 942 -35.83 -34.28 13.51
C SER A 942 -36.58 -35.62 13.48
N ALA A 943 -35.87 -36.75 13.49
CA ALA A 943 -36.49 -38.07 13.55
C ALA A 943 -37.34 -38.28 14.83
N TRP A 944 -36.88 -37.75 15.96
CA TRP A 944 -37.59 -37.78 17.25
C TRP A 944 -38.88 -36.96 17.20
N LEU A 945 -38.83 -35.73 16.71
CA LEU A 945 -40.01 -34.87 16.55
C LEU A 945 -41.07 -35.53 15.66
N ARG A 946 -40.67 -36.09 14.51
CA ARG A 946 -41.58 -36.83 13.61
C ARG A 946 -42.18 -38.06 14.28
N LEU A 947 -41.38 -38.83 15.02
CA LEU A 947 -41.85 -40.01 15.77
C LEU A 947 -42.89 -39.63 16.84
N LEU A 948 -42.63 -38.56 17.60
CA LEU A 948 -43.55 -38.08 18.64
C LEU A 948 -44.88 -37.60 18.06
N VAL A 949 -44.86 -36.82 16.99
CA VAL A 949 -46.08 -36.34 16.31
C VAL A 949 -46.87 -37.51 15.75
N ALA A 950 -46.23 -38.45 15.06
CA ALA A 950 -46.88 -39.64 14.51
C ALA A 950 -47.51 -40.52 15.60
N ALA A 951 -46.77 -40.79 16.68
CA ALA A 951 -47.27 -41.57 17.81
C ALA A 951 -48.45 -40.87 18.51
N LYS A 952 -48.38 -39.54 18.66
CA LYS A 952 -49.46 -38.74 19.25
C LYS A 952 -50.72 -38.70 18.36
N ALA A 953 -50.55 -38.70 17.04
CA ALA A 953 -51.63 -38.78 16.07
C ALA A 953 -52.33 -40.17 16.05
N GLY A 954 -51.79 -41.15 16.77
CA GLY A 954 -52.33 -42.51 16.84
C GLY A 954 -51.91 -43.41 15.68
N MET A 955 -50.86 -43.03 14.94
CA MET A 955 -50.28 -43.89 13.92
C MET A 955 -49.64 -45.13 14.57
N PRO A 956 -49.69 -46.31 13.92
CA PRO A 956 -49.08 -47.54 14.42
C PRO A 956 -47.56 -47.51 14.21
N VAL A 957 -46.85 -46.70 15.00
CA VAL A 957 -45.40 -46.51 14.93
C VAL A 957 -44.71 -47.08 16.17
N ALA A 958 -43.54 -47.69 15.99
CA ALA A 958 -42.79 -48.37 17.03
C ALA A 958 -41.41 -47.74 17.30
N ARG A 959 -40.72 -47.26 16.26
CA ARG A 959 -39.39 -46.64 16.39
C ARG A 959 -39.06 -45.71 15.23
N ALA A 960 -38.08 -44.84 15.43
CA ALA A 960 -37.37 -44.12 14.39
C ALA A 960 -35.93 -44.63 14.28
N VAL A 961 -35.45 -44.84 13.05
CA VAL A 961 -34.12 -45.35 12.75
C VAL A 961 -33.41 -44.33 11.87
N VAL A 962 -32.27 -43.82 12.33
CA VAL A 962 -31.41 -42.91 11.59
C VAL A 962 -30.15 -43.65 11.20
N VAL A 963 -29.88 -43.72 9.90
CA VAL A 963 -28.70 -44.35 9.34
C VAL A 963 -27.73 -43.28 8.86
N GLY A 964 -26.52 -43.29 9.39
CA GLY A 964 -25.42 -42.45 8.96
C GLY A 964 -24.19 -43.27 8.60
N LEU A 965 -23.03 -42.61 8.55
CA LEU A 965 -21.76 -43.17 8.16
C LEU A 965 -20.70 -43.01 9.26
N ASP A 966 -20.16 -44.12 9.74
CA ASP A 966 -18.93 -44.11 10.54
C ASP A 966 -17.71 -44.00 9.62
N ARG A 967 -17.15 -42.78 9.58
CA ARG A 967 -15.97 -42.46 8.77
C ARG A 967 -14.73 -43.29 9.10
N LYS A 968 -14.60 -43.82 10.33
CA LYS A 968 -13.41 -44.62 10.68
C LYS A 968 -13.47 -46.01 10.09
N THR A 969 -14.68 -46.58 9.99
CA THR A 969 -14.89 -47.94 9.52
C THR A 969 -15.40 -48.01 8.09
N GLY A 970 -15.89 -46.89 7.54
CA GLY A 970 -16.52 -46.82 6.22
C GLY A 970 -17.83 -47.61 6.15
N ARG A 971 -18.50 -47.81 7.30
CA ARG A 971 -19.72 -48.62 7.44
C ARG A 971 -20.89 -47.76 7.91
N ALA A 972 -22.10 -48.24 7.66
CA ALA A 972 -23.30 -47.62 8.17
C ALA A 972 -23.32 -47.66 9.71
N GLU A 973 -23.61 -46.51 10.32
CA GLU A 973 -23.93 -46.34 11.72
C GLU A 973 -25.45 -46.26 11.84
N VAL A 974 -26.06 -47.18 12.58
CA VAL A 974 -27.53 -47.22 12.77
C VAL A 974 -27.84 -46.84 14.20
N VAL A 975 -28.64 -45.79 14.38
CA VAL A 975 -29.15 -45.36 15.67
C VAL A 975 -30.66 -45.50 15.64
N SER A 976 -31.25 -46.19 16.62
CA SER A 976 -32.70 -46.38 16.69
C SER A 976 -33.28 -45.82 17.99
N MET A 977 -34.45 -45.21 17.91
CA MET A 977 -35.17 -44.61 19.03
C MET A 977 -36.58 -45.20 19.07
N VAL A 978 -36.94 -45.86 20.17
CA VAL A 978 -38.29 -46.43 20.34
C VAL A 978 -39.30 -45.35 20.76
N VAL A 979 -40.58 -45.56 20.46
CA VAL A 979 -41.64 -44.65 20.92
C VAL A 979 -41.64 -44.61 22.45
N PRO A 980 -41.56 -43.42 23.08
CA PRO A 980 -41.56 -43.32 24.53
C PRO A 980 -42.94 -43.66 25.10
N PRO A 981 -43.04 -44.03 26.38
CA PRO A 981 -44.33 -44.36 27.01
C PRO A 981 -45.38 -43.23 26.98
N ASN A 982 -44.94 -41.95 26.91
CA ASN A 982 -45.83 -40.80 26.83
C ASN A 982 -45.31 -39.76 25.81
N PRO A 983 -45.58 -39.96 24.50
CA PRO A 983 -45.06 -39.06 23.46
C PRO A 983 -45.66 -37.65 23.53
N GLY A 984 -46.88 -37.51 24.08
CA GLY A 984 -47.52 -36.22 24.26
C GLY A 984 -46.81 -35.32 25.26
N ALA A 985 -46.34 -35.88 26.38
CA ALA A 985 -45.57 -35.13 27.38
C ALA A 985 -44.20 -34.68 26.82
N CYS A 986 -43.50 -35.56 26.10
CA CYS A 986 -42.24 -35.20 25.45
C CYS A 986 -42.42 -34.06 24.45
N LEU A 987 -43.48 -34.08 23.64
CA LEU A 987 -43.74 -33.02 22.67
C LEU A 987 -44.20 -31.72 23.35
N GLU A 988 -44.91 -31.78 24.48
CA GLU A 988 -45.23 -30.59 25.29
C GLU A 988 -43.95 -29.89 25.80
N ASP A 989 -42.98 -30.64 26.32
CA ASP A 989 -41.70 -30.09 26.79
C ASP A 989 -40.92 -29.40 25.66
N LEU A 990 -40.93 -29.98 24.45
CA LEU A 990 -40.30 -29.37 23.27
C LEU A 990 -41.02 -28.10 22.83
N ILE A 991 -42.36 -28.06 22.88
CA ILE A 991 -43.13 -26.85 22.58
C ILE A 991 -42.80 -25.73 23.59
N ARG A 992 -42.66 -26.07 24.88
CA ARG A 992 -42.24 -25.10 25.93
C ARG A 992 -40.82 -24.58 25.69
N LEU A 993 -39.88 -25.45 25.31
CA LEU A 993 -38.52 -25.03 24.95
C LEU A 993 -38.54 -24.09 23.73
N PHE A 994 -39.31 -24.41 22.69
CA PHE A 994 -39.48 -23.53 21.53
C PHE A 994 -40.04 -22.17 21.95
N ALA A 995 -41.12 -22.14 22.74
CA ALA A 995 -41.73 -20.90 23.22
C ALA A 995 -40.73 -20.03 24.02
N ALA A 996 -39.89 -20.66 24.86
CA ALA A 996 -38.84 -19.95 25.60
C ALA A 996 -37.72 -19.39 24.71
N GLY A 997 -37.39 -20.06 23.60
CA GLY A 997 -36.37 -19.60 22.65
C GLY A 997 -36.92 -18.73 21.51
N ASN A 998 -38.24 -18.58 21.39
CA ASN A 998 -38.88 -17.78 20.35
C ASN A 998 -38.89 -16.30 20.74
N GLY A 999 -37.78 -15.61 20.49
CA GLY A 999 -37.59 -14.19 20.82
C GLY A 999 -36.64 -13.91 21.99
N ALA A 1000 -35.97 -14.95 22.51
CA ALA A 1000 -34.94 -14.83 23.53
C ALA A 1000 -33.85 -15.90 23.36
N LEU A 1001 -32.71 -15.71 24.03
CA LEU A 1001 -31.67 -16.73 24.10
C LEU A 1001 -32.13 -17.87 25.00
N LEU A 1002 -32.29 -19.05 24.39
CA LEU A 1002 -32.37 -20.30 25.10
C LEU A 1002 -30.96 -20.93 25.15
N PRO A 1003 -30.44 -21.33 26.33
CA PRO A 1003 -29.09 -21.89 26.46
C PRO A 1003 -29.08 -23.35 25.98
N LEU A 1004 -29.32 -23.54 24.69
CA LEU A 1004 -29.24 -24.79 23.96
C LEU A 1004 -28.25 -24.61 22.82
N PHE A 1005 -27.21 -25.43 22.84
CA PHE A 1005 -26.12 -25.38 21.86
C PHE A 1005 -25.89 -26.76 21.24
N PRO A 1006 -25.65 -26.84 19.92
CA PRO A 1006 -25.60 -28.12 19.21
C PRO A 1006 -24.63 -29.14 19.80
N LEU A 1007 -23.39 -28.72 20.13
CA LEU A 1007 -22.38 -29.64 20.64
C LEU A 1007 -22.40 -29.75 22.17
N ALA A 1008 -22.48 -28.61 22.87
CA ALA A 1008 -22.36 -28.57 24.33
C ALA A 1008 -23.55 -29.24 25.04
N SER A 1009 -24.78 -28.99 24.58
CA SER A 1009 -25.99 -29.58 25.19
C SER A 1009 -26.04 -31.10 24.96
N GLU A 1010 -25.62 -31.58 23.78
CA GLU A 1010 -25.50 -33.02 23.52
C GLU A 1010 -24.42 -33.66 24.42
N ALA A 1011 -23.23 -33.08 24.46
CA ALA A 1011 -22.10 -33.58 25.24
C ALA A 1011 -22.44 -33.67 26.73
N TYR A 1012 -23.15 -32.66 27.26
CA TYR A 1012 -23.67 -32.66 28.61
C TYR A 1012 -24.61 -33.86 28.86
N ALA A 1013 -25.68 -33.96 28.07
CA ALA A 1013 -26.72 -34.95 28.31
C ALA A 1013 -26.21 -36.39 28.14
N ARG A 1014 -25.36 -36.65 27.15
CA ARG A 1014 -24.75 -37.99 26.95
C ARG A 1014 -23.83 -38.40 28.08
N GLU A 1015 -22.97 -37.49 28.54
CA GLU A 1015 -22.04 -37.81 29.65
C GLU A 1015 -22.81 -37.98 30.96
N LEU A 1016 -23.86 -37.20 31.20
CA LEU A 1016 -24.73 -37.34 32.37
C LEU A 1016 -25.45 -38.70 32.36
N ALA A 1017 -26.03 -39.10 31.23
CA ALA A 1017 -26.67 -40.41 31.08
C ALA A 1017 -25.70 -41.58 31.35
N LYS A 1018 -24.43 -41.45 30.93
CA LYS A 1018 -23.40 -42.47 31.08
C LYS A 1018 -22.80 -42.53 32.48
N SER A 1019 -22.43 -41.39 33.06
CA SER A 1019 -21.62 -41.30 34.28
C SER A 1019 -22.43 -41.01 35.54
N ARG A 1020 -23.65 -40.46 35.39
CA ARG A 1020 -24.49 -39.91 36.46
C ARG A 1020 -23.77 -38.85 37.32
N ASP A 1021 -22.79 -38.17 36.73
CA ASP A 1021 -21.92 -37.18 37.39
C ASP A 1021 -22.05 -35.83 36.65
N GLU A 1022 -22.78 -34.90 37.26
CA GLU A 1022 -23.02 -33.56 36.70
C GLU A 1022 -21.72 -32.76 36.49
N GLY A 1023 -20.72 -32.94 37.36
CA GLY A 1023 -19.44 -32.23 37.26
C GLY A 1023 -18.67 -32.67 36.01
N LYS A 1024 -18.66 -33.97 35.73
CA LYS A 1024 -18.07 -34.51 34.49
C LYS A 1024 -18.86 -34.10 33.25
N ALA A 1025 -20.19 -34.10 33.34
CA ALA A 1025 -21.05 -33.66 32.24
C ALA A 1025 -20.80 -32.18 31.88
N MET A 1026 -20.71 -31.28 32.88
CA MET A 1026 -20.38 -29.87 32.66
C MET A 1026 -18.98 -29.68 32.09
N ALA A 1027 -17.98 -30.46 32.53
CA ALA A 1027 -16.64 -30.40 31.97
C ALA A 1027 -16.63 -30.79 30.47
N LYS A 1028 -17.43 -31.80 30.08
CA LYS A 1028 -17.60 -32.17 28.67
C LYS A 1028 -18.32 -31.11 27.85
N ALA A 1029 -19.38 -30.51 28.39
CA ALA A 1029 -20.10 -29.41 27.76
C ALA A 1029 -19.21 -28.19 27.52
N SER A 1030 -18.44 -27.79 28.54
CA SER A 1030 -17.48 -26.69 28.45
C SER A 1030 -16.42 -26.95 27.37
N SER A 1031 -15.90 -28.18 27.32
CA SER A 1031 -14.94 -28.56 26.29
C SER A 1031 -15.51 -28.52 24.86
N ALA A 1032 -16.78 -28.88 24.69
CA ALA A 1032 -17.49 -28.81 23.42
C ALA A 1032 -17.91 -27.38 23.03
N PHE A 1033 -18.09 -26.49 24.01
CA PHE A 1033 -18.48 -25.11 23.78
C PHE A 1033 -17.29 -24.20 23.45
N TYR A 1034 -16.23 -24.25 24.26
CA TYR A 1034 -15.05 -23.39 24.14
C TYR A 1034 -13.94 -23.98 23.24
N GLY A 1035 -14.00 -25.29 22.99
CA GLY A 1035 -12.92 -26.02 22.32
C GLY A 1035 -11.78 -26.39 23.28
N ASN A 1036 -10.81 -27.14 22.76
CA ASN A 1036 -9.59 -27.52 23.48
C ASN A 1036 -8.43 -27.77 22.51
N GLU A 1037 -7.20 -27.92 23.00
CA GLU A 1037 -5.99 -28.15 22.19
C GLU A 1037 -6.08 -29.36 21.23
N PHE A 1038 -7.00 -30.29 21.47
CA PHE A 1038 -7.21 -31.52 20.69
C PHE A 1038 -8.49 -31.50 19.83
N SER A 1039 -9.32 -30.47 19.91
CA SER A 1039 -10.59 -30.36 19.18
C SER A 1039 -10.86 -28.91 18.77
N MET A 1040 -10.68 -28.64 17.47
CA MET A 1040 -10.98 -27.33 16.85
C MET A 1040 -12.49 -27.11 16.58
N MET A 1041 -13.32 -28.15 16.69
CA MET A 1041 -14.78 -28.00 16.60
C MET A 1041 -15.35 -27.62 17.97
N ALA A 1042 -15.93 -26.43 18.04
CA ALA A 1042 -16.51 -25.85 19.25
C ALA A 1042 -17.71 -24.95 18.90
N ASP A 1043 -18.74 -24.92 19.73
CA ASP A 1043 -19.93 -24.08 19.48
C ASP A 1043 -19.57 -22.58 19.38
N LEU A 1044 -18.61 -22.08 20.17
CA LEU A 1044 -18.20 -20.67 20.15
C LEU A 1044 -17.45 -20.24 18.87
N ASN A 1045 -17.04 -21.21 18.04
CA ASN A 1045 -16.50 -20.93 16.71
C ASN A 1045 -17.58 -20.55 15.71
N ASP A 1046 -18.85 -20.86 15.98
CA ASP A 1046 -19.99 -20.44 15.16
C ASP A 1046 -20.32 -18.94 15.38
N PRO A 1047 -20.34 -18.11 14.32
CA PRO A 1047 -20.66 -16.68 14.43
C PRO A 1047 -22.03 -16.39 15.05
N TRP A 1048 -23.04 -17.24 14.79
CA TRP A 1048 -24.39 -17.09 15.32
C TRP A 1048 -24.42 -17.29 16.83
N ILE A 1049 -23.73 -18.33 17.32
CA ILE A 1049 -23.63 -18.59 18.76
C ILE A 1049 -22.83 -17.48 19.43
N ARG A 1050 -21.66 -17.11 18.87
CA ARG A 1050 -20.80 -16.05 19.42
C ARG A 1050 -21.53 -14.71 19.56
N MET A 1051 -22.36 -14.35 18.58
CA MET A 1051 -23.17 -13.15 18.64
C MET A 1051 -24.23 -13.24 19.74
N ALA A 1052 -25.01 -14.34 19.75
CA ALA A 1052 -26.14 -14.51 20.66
C ALA A 1052 -25.72 -14.49 22.14
N VAL A 1053 -24.55 -15.05 22.47
CA VAL A 1053 -24.06 -15.18 23.87
C VAL A 1053 -23.20 -14.00 24.34
N ARG A 1054 -22.97 -12.99 23.49
CA ARG A 1054 -22.06 -11.88 23.79
C ARG A 1054 -22.45 -11.18 25.12
N GLY A 1055 -21.47 -11.07 26.02
CA GLY A 1055 -21.65 -10.41 27.32
C GLY A 1055 -22.15 -11.33 28.44
N ARG A 1056 -22.22 -12.66 28.23
CA ARG A 1056 -22.66 -13.65 29.21
C ARG A 1056 -21.92 -14.98 29.00
N ASP A 1057 -21.64 -15.74 30.06
CA ASP A 1057 -21.28 -17.15 29.94
C ASP A 1057 -22.55 -18.01 30.04
N PRO A 1058 -23.06 -18.55 28.93
CA PRO A 1058 -24.34 -19.25 28.94
C PRO A 1058 -24.29 -20.61 29.65
N LEU A 1059 -23.10 -21.20 29.85
CA LEU A 1059 -22.97 -22.49 30.54
C LEU A 1059 -23.05 -22.34 32.07
N THR A 1060 -22.83 -21.13 32.59
CA THR A 1060 -22.99 -20.85 34.02
C THR A 1060 -24.46 -20.64 34.42
N GLU A 1061 -25.36 -20.51 33.44
CA GLU A 1061 -26.77 -20.27 33.67
C GLU A 1061 -27.48 -21.56 34.15
N PRO A 1062 -28.26 -21.50 35.25
CA PRO A 1062 -28.95 -22.69 35.78
C PRO A 1062 -29.88 -23.38 34.77
N ALA A 1063 -30.39 -22.62 33.79
CA ALA A 1063 -31.29 -23.13 32.76
C ALA A 1063 -30.58 -24.05 31.75
N PHE A 1064 -29.25 -23.95 31.54
CA PHE A 1064 -28.52 -24.74 30.54
C PHE A 1064 -28.71 -26.25 30.73
N ALA A 1065 -28.41 -26.76 31.93
CA ALA A 1065 -28.51 -28.18 32.25
C ALA A 1065 -29.95 -28.70 32.06
N ARG A 1066 -30.95 -27.94 32.55
CA ARG A 1066 -32.37 -28.30 32.42
C ARG A 1066 -32.82 -28.32 30.96
N CYS A 1067 -32.43 -27.34 30.16
CA CYS A 1067 -32.76 -27.30 28.74
C CYS A 1067 -32.13 -28.49 28.01
N ALA A 1068 -30.84 -28.76 28.26
CA ALA A 1068 -30.13 -29.88 27.65
C ALA A 1068 -30.76 -31.23 28.02
N GLU A 1069 -31.14 -31.42 29.29
CA GLU A 1069 -31.84 -32.64 29.73
C GLU A 1069 -33.23 -32.76 29.11
N ARG A 1070 -34.06 -31.70 29.09
CA ARG A 1070 -35.41 -31.76 28.50
C ARG A 1070 -35.39 -32.13 27.03
N LEU A 1071 -34.41 -31.65 26.28
CA LEU A 1071 -34.26 -32.00 24.87
C LEU A 1071 -33.71 -33.42 24.69
N PHE A 1072 -32.58 -33.75 25.32
CA PHE A 1072 -31.82 -34.95 24.97
C PHE A 1072 -32.14 -36.18 25.82
N ARG A 1073 -32.57 -36.03 27.08
CA ARG A 1073 -32.75 -37.18 27.98
C ARG A 1073 -33.84 -38.14 27.51
N PRO A 1074 -35.07 -37.71 27.16
CA PRO A 1074 -36.10 -38.64 26.67
C PRO A 1074 -35.66 -39.37 25.40
N MET A 1075 -34.94 -38.67 24.53
CA MET A 1075 -34.40 -39.21 23.29
C MET A 1075 -33.29 -40.26 23.57
N LEU A 1076 -32.37 -39.99 24.50
CA LEU A 1076 -31.30 -40.92 24.89
C LEU A 1076 -31.82 -42.15 25.64
N GLU A 1077 -32.84 -42.00 26.50
CA GLU A 1077 -33.50 -43.12 27.18
C GLU A 1077 -34.27 -44.01 26.19
N ALA A 1078 -34.76 -43.43 25.10
CA ALA A 1078 -35.40 -44.14 24.00
C ALA A 1078 -34.42 -44.74 22.98
N THR A 1079 -33.12 -44.41 23.04
CA THR A 1079 -32.13 -44.87 22.07
C THR A 1079 -31.67 -46.31 22.39
N GLU A 1080 -31.80 -47.23 21.43
CA GLU A 1080 -31.30 -48.62 21.49
C GLU A 1080 -29.98 -48.80 20.74
#